data_AF-A5DWS4-F1
#
_entry.id   AF-A5DWS4-F1
#
_cell.length_a   1.000
_cell.length_b   1.000
_cell.length_c   1.000
_cell.angle_alpha   90.00
_cell.angle_beta   90.00
_cell.angle_gamma   90.00
#
_symmetry.space_group_name_H-M   'P 1'
#
loop_
_entity.id
_entity.type
_entity.pdbx_description
1 polymer ?
#
loop_
_entity_poly.entity_id
_entity_poly.type
_entity_poly.pdbx_seq_one_letter_code
_entity_poly.pdbx_strand_id
1 'polypeptide(L)'
;MTQLDQKLLSDDGNKHHCSISSMNSRSDEAEDLLVAASNNGTSSYKDSSFLSLSSSPSSKSSVELQRLVKEQHDKTSTFWGKLTQFTKIALFGYQNKLEQYILLNEANDCALVAKYATVVDVDLKRQTSLSIDSITLAALKIPHPLTNFTKNEANQQMAQDIKQNVTKKLEESPIILFIHGMGGQMSQFEPLMGLLSQCSEVVSLDLPGFGNSKLSFNDKHKFLSPISTTDRNRISTSIAQMTWEDFTTENIVNIVFEFISQQIPDNRKVILVGHSMGTHISIKVAKKLPRSKVEGLILLAPPDIINDTESTTNVQKPVHHKSLSLFKIFTHLPRLFDYFRIWDRLPGLQSTSVMRQLSRENNSYYNSLRQFRWNLDVNSSVSLRYAKGFERAKTSDLVTAVEKFNDNPNDKHTYEKTLFIGGSHDQLTGVRPIYDANNFLTRTFGKKVSSAIEVKDVGHSLLLVKPEFISGIILNHIEQKFPERLHLSPAWVLKVKAIISGDKWGLKNELKWLNLKPISSNITRRNGTDIAPLLGMKTLREGDQFHSPTVVESFFYSDRSSHKKDITGNLIAIIDISADIPPYSPKSFQNIQYYKCATVSKVVPDQSSIRRFIQLVNDILQSNSSTNGEPLIGVHCHYGFNRTGFLICCYLIEELGWSVQEAVEGFRRAKEPGIKHPHFIDALYVRYDT
;
A
#
# COMPACT_ATOMS: atom_id res chain seq x y z
N MET A 1 -11.34 -24.66 27.87
CA MET A 1 -10.41 -24.84 26.74
C MET A 1 -11.05 -25.75 25.74
N THR A 2 -10.99 -25.40 24.46
CA THR A 2 -11.43 -26.20 23.32
C THR A 2 -10.32 -27.17 22.89
N GLN A 3 -10.64 -28.21 22.10
CA GLN A 3 -9.62 -29.11 21.54
C GLN A 3 -8.57 -28.36 20.69
N LEU A 4 -8.94 -27.22 20.09
CA LEU A 4 -7.98 -26.36 19.41
C LEU A 4 -6.96 -25.78 20.40
N ASP A 5 -7.39 -25.30 21.57
CA ASP A 5 -6.49 -24.72 22.58
C ASP A 5 -5.50 -25.78 23.12
N GLN A 6 -5.94 -27.04 23.25
CA GLN A 6 -5.06 -28.15 23.62
C GLN A 6 -4.07 -28.49 22.48
N LYS A 7 -4.52 -28.51 21.23
CA LYS A 7 -3.65 -28.79 20.07
C LYS A 7 -2.66 -27.65 19.78
N LEU A 8 -2.99 -26.42 20.19
CA LEU A 8 -2.09 -25.26 20.12
C LEU A 8 -0.98 -25.30 21.19
N LEU A 9 -1.10 -26.15 22.22
CA LEU A 9 -0.16 -26.33 23.33
C LEU A 9 0.63 -27.65 23.27
N SER A 10 0.27 -28.60 22.40
CA SER A 10 0.80 -29.98 22.42
C SER A 10 1.92 -30.31 21.43
N ASP A 11 2.22 -29.42 20.48
CA ASP A 11 3.15 -29.73 19.36
C ASP A 11 4.65 -29.54 19.69
N ASP A 12 5.01 -29.19 20.94
CA ASP A 12 6.41 -29.02 21.39
C ASP A 12 7.15 -30.36 21.63
N GLY A 13 6.58 -31.52 21.28
CA GLY A 13 7.31 -32.78 21.40
C GLY A 13 6.60 -34.06 20.93
N ASN A 14 6.76 -34.41 19.65
CA ASN A 14 7.36 -35.71 19.29
C ASN A 14 7.64 -35.85 17.78
N LYS A 15 8.85 -36.31 17.43
CA LYS A 15 9.18 -36.75 16.07
C LYS A 15 8.98 -38.25 15.96
N HIS A 16 8.20 -38.71 14.98
CA HIS A 16 8.27 -40.09 14.51
C HIS A 16 8.55 -40.15 13.01
N HIS A 17 9.65 -40.83 12.66
CA HIS A 17 9.94 -41.24 11.30
C HIS A 17 8.91 -42.27 10.83
N CYS A 18 8.47 -42.14 9.57
CA CYS A 18 7.98 -43.27 8.81
C CYS A 18 8.59 -43.24 7.40
N SER A 19 9.28 -44.33 7.04
CA SER A 19 9.97 -44.51 5.77
C SER A 19 9.06 -45.18 4.76
N ILE A 20 8.95 -44.64 3.54
CA ILE A 20 8.27 -45.31 2.43
C ILE A 20 9.23 -45.41 1.24
N SER A 21 9.47 -46.64 0.82
CA SER A 21 10.27 -47.01 -0.36
C SER A 21 9.39 -47.21 -1.60
N SER A 22 10.01 -47.01 -2.76
CA SER A 22 9.64 -47.62 -4.05
C SER A 22 8.19 -47.50 -4.54
N MET A 23 7.96 -46.58 -5.48
CA MET A 23 7.32 -46.90 -6.78
C MET A 23 7.55 -45.75 -7.78
N ASN A 24 8.61 -45.87 -8.58
CA ASN A 24 8.89 -44.99 -9.72
C ASN A 24 8.54 -45.74 -11.01
N SER A 25 7.55 -45.25 -11.76
CA SER A 25 7.43 -45.28 -13.24
C SER A 25 5.96 -45.09 -13.66
N ARG A 26 5.74 -44.40 -14.79
CA ARG A 26 4.44 -44.06 -15.42
C ARG A 26 3.70 -42.85 -14.81
N SER A 27 4.18 -41.64 -15.13
CA SER A 27 3.36 -40.41 -15.05
C SER A 27 3.63 -39.35 -16.12
N ASP A 28 4.49 -39.63 -17.11
CA ASP A 28 4.99 -38.59 -18.05
C ASP A 28 4.18 -38.45 -19.36
N GLU A 29 3.09 -39.20 -19.53
CA GLU A 29 2.20 -39.14 -20.72
C GLU A 29 0.77 -38.66 -20.41
N ALA A 30 0.49 -38.20 -19.18
CA ALA A 30 -0.88 -37.90 -18.72
C ALA A 30 -1.25 -36.39 -18.70
N GLU A 31 -0.31 -35.46 -18.77
CA GLU A 31 -0.63 -34.01 -18.68
C GLU A 31 -1.06 -33.38 -20.02
N ASP A 32 -0.64 -33.91 -21.19
CA ASP A 32 -0.99 -33.33 -22.50
C ASP A 32 -2.42 -33.64 -22.97
N LEU A 33 -3.11 -34.61 -22.38
CA LEU A 33 -4.49 -35.00 -22.76
C LEU A 33 -5.59 -34.32 -21.94
N LEU A 34 -5.26 -33.63 -20.83
CA LEU A 34 -6.25 -32.95 -19.99
C LEU A 34 -6.56 -31.50 -20.38
N VAL A 35 -5.84 -30.94 -21.37
CA VAL A 35 -6.11 -29.60 -21.93
C VAL A 35 -7.28 -29.60 -22.93
N ALA A 36 -7.67 -30.78 -23.45
CA ALA A 36 -8.68 -30.92 -24.50
C ALA A 36 -10.13 -31.18 -24.02
N ALA A 37 -10.36 -31.35 -22.71
CA ALA A 37 -11.59 -31.95 -22.18
C ALA A 37 -12.47 -31.04 -21.27
N SER A 38 -12.43 -29.71 -21.43
CA SER A 38 -13.38 -28.80 -20.77
C SER A 38 -14.20 -27.91 -21.72
N ASN A 39 -14.11 -28.13 -23.04
CA ASN A 39 -14.88 -27.40 -24.05
C ASN A 39 -15.91 -28.33 -24.73
N ASN A 40 -17.07 -28.51 -24.09
CA ASN A 40 -18.33 -28.86 -24.78
C ASN A 40 -19.52 -28.63 -23.83
N GLY A 41 -20.37 -27.64 -24.13
CA GLY A 41 -21.48 -27.22 -23.26
C GLY A 41 -22.04 -25.84 -23.63
N THR A 42 -22.76 -25.77 -24.75
CA THR A 42 -23.61 -24.65 -25.22
C THR A 42 -24.54 -24.09 -24.10
N SER A 43 -25.00 -22.83 -24.04
CA SER A 43 -24.98 -21.65 -24.94
C SER A 43 -25.32 -20.38 -24.09
N SER A 44 -25.30 -19.12 -24.52
CA SER A 44 -24.86 -18.45 -25.76
C SER A 44 -24.71 -16.94 -25.48
N TYR A 45 -23.61 -16.31 -25.93
CA TYR A 45 -23.51 -14.86 -26.17
C TYR A 45 -22.48 -14.63 -27.28
N LYS A 46 -22.96 -14.36 -28.51
CA LYS A 46 -22.11 -13.88 -29.61
C LYS A 46 -22.10 -12.36 -29.59
N ASP A 47 -20.92 -11.80 -29.31
CA ASP A 47 -20.24 -10.76 -30.10
C ASP A 47 -19.24 -10.02 -29.20
N SER A 48 -17.98 -10.44 -29.29
CA SER A 48 -16.85 -9.65 -28.80
C SER A 48 -15.74 -9.67 -29.85
N SER A 49 -15.81 -8.72 -30.76
CA SER A 49 -14.66 -8.28 -31.54
C SER A 49 -13.66 -7.62 -30.58
N PHE A 50 -12.80 -8.44 -29.96
CA PHE A 50 -11.66 -7.98 -29.18
C PHE A 50 -10.67 -7.24 -30.09
N LEU A 51 -10.92 -5.94 -30.27
CA LEU A 51 -9.99 -5.04 -30.94
C LEU A 51 -8.66 -5.00 -30.18
N SER A 52 -7.59 -5.28 -30.90
CA SER A 52 -6.21 -5.26 -30.42
C SER A 52 -5.80 -3.86 -29.97
N LEU A 53 -5.89 -3.59 -28.67
CA LEU A 53 -5.34 -2.38 -28.03
C LEU A 53 -3.95 -2.65 -27.45
N SER A 54 -2.99 -2.88 -28.34
CA SER A 54 -1.56 -2.98 -28.00
C SER A 54 -0.80 -1.74 -28.46
N SER A 55 -0.75 -0.71 -27.62
CA SER A 55 0.22 0.39 -27.72
C SER A 55 0.87 0.62 -26.36
N SER A 56 1.97 -0.08 -26.13
CA SER A 56 2.75 -0.08 -24.89
C SER A 56 3.67 1.15 -24.78
N PRO A 57 3.57 1.96 -23.69
CA PRO A 57 4.48 3.08 -23.45
C PRO A 57 5.67 2.62 -22.60
N SER A 58 6.84 2.55 -23.22
CA SER A 58 7.96 1.77 -22.69
C SER A 58 9.28 2.24 -23.34
N SER A 59 10.42 2.17 -22.64
CA SER A 59 11.72 2.90 -22.80
C SER A 59 11.61 4.38 -23.15
N LYS A 60 11.22 4.68 -24.39
CA LYS A 60 10.87 6.00 -24.90
C LYS A 60 9.94 6.76 -23.96
N SER A 61 9.06 6.06 -23.23
CA SER A 61 8.20 6.70 -22.23
C SER A 61 8.95 7.32 -21.04
N SER A 62 10.00 6.68 -20.53
CA SER A 62 10.81 7.27 -19.44
C SER A 62 11.72 8.39 -19.95
N VAL A 63 12.33 8.20 -21.12
CA VAL A 63 13.18 9.21 -21.78
C VAL A 63 12.38 10.46 -22.17
N GLU A 64 11.19 10.29 -22.76
CA GLU A 64 10.28 11.38 -23.12
C GLU A 64 9.79 12.14 -21.87
N LEU A 65 9.45 11.42 -20.80
CA LEU A 65 9.07 12.05 -19.54
C LEU A 65 10.22 12.90 -18.97
N GLN A 66 11.45 12.35 -18.93
CA GLN A 66 12.63 13.09 -18.48
C GLN A 66 12.91 14.32 -19.37
N ARG A 67 12.80 14.18 -20.69
CA ARG A 67 12.94 15.27 -21.67
C ARG A 67 11.90 16.37 -21.44
N LEU A 68 10.63 16.00 -21.23
CA LEU A 68 9.55 16.93 -20.94
C LEU A 68 9.70 17.61 -19.57
N VAL A 69 10.19 16.91 -18.54
CA VAL A 69 10.51 17.50 -17.25
C VAL A 69 11.64 18.52 -17.38
N LYS A 70 12.72 18.19 -18.10
CA LYS A 70 13.82 19.12 -18.37
C LYS A 70 13.34 20.35 -19.17
N GLU A 71 12.63 20.13 -20.28
CA GLU A 71 12.04 21.23 -21.06
C GLU A 71 11.12 22.14 -20.21
N GLN A 72 10.34 21.56 -19.30
CA GLN A 72 9.44 22.32 -18.43
C GLN A 72 10.22 23.12 -17.40
N HIS A 73 11.27 22.53 -16.81
CA HIS A 73 12.21 23.23 -15.92
C HIS A 73 12.89 24.38 -16.65
N ASP A 74 13.51 24.14 -17.81
CA ASP A 74 14.21 25.16 -18.60
C ASP A 74 13.29 26.35 -18.93
N LYS A 75 12.02 26.08 -19.28
CA LYS A 75 10.99 27.11 -19.58
C LYS A 75 10.45 27.85 -18.34
N THR A 76 10.66 27.35 -17.13
CA THR A 76 10.08 27.91 -15.89
C THR A 76 11.09 28.23 -14.79
N SER A 77 12.38 28.00 -15.05
CA SER A 77 13.54 28.31 -14.20
C SER A 77 13.67 29.79 -13.86
N THR A 78 13.29 30.67 -14.80
CA THR A 78 13.27 32.13 -14.61
C THR A 78 11.87 32.66 -14.37
N PHE A 79 11.75 33.76 -13.63
CA PHE A 79 10.45 34.42 -13.39
C PHE A 79 9.72 34.77 -14.69
N TRP A 80 10.44 35.33 -15.68
CA TRP A 80 9.86 35.71 -16.98
C TRP A 80 9.46 34.50 -17.84
N GLY A 81 10.25 33.42 -17.82
CA GLY A 81 9.89 32.15 -18.45
C GLY A 81 8.62 31.56 -17.82
N LYS A 82 8.58 31.50 -16.48
CA LYS A 82 7.41 31.05 -15.72
C LYS A 82 6.16 31.90 -16.00
N LEU A 83 6.29 33.23 -16.02
CA LEU A 83 5.19 34.14 -16.37
C LEU A 83 4.71 33.94 -17.82
N THR A 84 5.62 33.69 -18.76
CA THR A 84 5.27 33.40 -20.16
C THR A 84 4.48 32.09 -20.28
N GLN A 85 4.89 31.03 -19.58
CA GLN A 85 4.14 29.76 -19.57
C GLN A 85 2.80 29.91 -18.84
N PHE A 86 2.76 30.64 -17.72
CA PHE A 86 1.53 30.96 -17.00
C PHE A 86 0.52 31.64 -17.93
N THR A 87 0.91 32.73 -18.61
CA THR A 87 0.04 33.46 -19.53
C THR A 87 -0.49 32.57 -20.66
N LYS A 88 0.37 31.74 -21.27
CA LYS A 88 -0.07 30.80 -22.32
C LYS A 88 -1.14 29.81 -21.82
N ILE A 89 -0.95 29.22 -20.64
CA ILE A 89 -1.85 28.20 -20.11
C ILE A 89 -3.12 28.83 -19.52
N ALA A 90 -2.96 29.82 -18.64
CA ALA A 90 -4.04 30.41 -17.84
C ALA A 90 -4.92 31.38 -18.63
N LEU A 91 -4.36 32.16 -19.57
CA LEU A 91 -5.10 33.19 -20.30
C LEU A 91 -5.42 32.80 -21.75
N PHE A 92 -4.56 32.01 -22.40
CA PHE A 92 -4.75 31.58 -23.79
C PHE A 92 -5.13 30.09 -23.94
N GLY A 93 -5.33 29.36 -22.84
CA GLY A 93 -5.82 27.97 -22.86
C GLY A 93 -4.86 26.93 -23.44
N TYR A 94 -3.56 27.24 -23.58
CA TYR A 94 -2.57 26.28 -24.09
C TYR A 94 -2.42 25.11 -23.11
N GLN A 95 -2.32 23.90 -23.63
CA GLN A 95 -2.06 22.72 -22.80
C GLN A 95 -0.58 22.65 -22.40
N ASN A 96 -0.32 22.34 -21.13
CA ASN A 96 1.02 22.02 -20.67
C ASN A 96 1.41 20.61 -21.14
N LYS A 97 2.49 20.50 -21.94
CA LYS A 97 2.94 19.22 -22.51
C LYS A 97 3.29 18.18 -21.44
N LEU A 98 3.95 18.58 -20.34
CA LEU A 98 4.31 17.69 -19.25
C LEU A 98 3.07 17.20 -18.50
N GLU A 99 2.14 18.11 -18.16
CA GLU A 99 0.89 17.72 -17.47
C GLU A 99 0.07 16.75 -18.33
N GLN A 100 -0.12 17.05 -19.62
CA GLN A 100 -0.81 16.15 -20.55
C GLN A 100 -0.11 14.79 -20.64
N TYR A 101 1.22 14.78 -20.83
CA TYR A 101 1.97 13.53 -20.91
C TYR A 101 1.78 12.66 -19.66
N ILE A 102 1.87 13.27 -18.47
CA ILE A 102 1.68 12.58 -17.19
C ILE A 102 0.24 12.06 -17.05
N LEU A 103 -0.77 12.85 -17.42
CA LEU A 103 -2.18 12.42 -17.39
C LEU A 103 -2.48 11.24 -18.33
N LEU A 104 -1.82 11.18 -19.49
CA LEU A 104 -1.98 10.11 -20.48
C LEU A 104 -1.17 8.83 -20.14
N ASN A 105 -0.04 8.94 -19.45
CA ASN A 105 0.91 7.82 -19.27
C ASN A 105 1.03 7.29 -17.83
N GLU A 106 0.70 8.08 -16.81
CA GLU A 106 0.73 7.69 -15.40
C GLU A 106 -0.70 7.54 -14.86
N ALA A 107 -1.02 6.36 -14.33
CA ALA A 107 -2.33 6.11 -13.73
C ALA A 107 -2.53 6.95 -12.46
N ASN A 108 -3.73 7.46 -12.18
CA ASN A 108 -4.01 8.09 -10.88
C ASN A 108 -3.94 7.06 -9.74
N ASP A 109 -4.56 5.91 -9.92
CA ASP A 109 -4.69 4.81 -8.95
C ASP A 109 -3.54 3.79 -9.06
N CYS A 110 -3.78 2.56 -8.57
CA CYS A 110 -2.80 1.47 -8.50
C CYS A 110 -3.45 0.09 -8.74
N ALA A 111 -2.63 -0.93 -8.98
CA ALA A 111 -3.10 -2.29 -9.29
C ALA A 111 -3.90 -2.96 -8.16
N LEU A 112 -3.60 -2.63 -6.89
CA LEU A 112 -4.38 -3.13 -5.75
C LEU A 112 -5.82 -2.57 -5.77
N VAL A 113 -5.95 -1.27 -6.02
CA VAL A 113 -7.26 -0.62 -6.14
C VAL A 113 -8.00 -1.18 -7.36
N ALA A 114 -7.37 -1.24 -8.53
CA ALA A 114 -7.99 -1.76 -9.74
C ALA A 114 -8.54 -3.19 -9.63
N LYS A 115 -7.95 -4.01 -8.75
CA LYS A 115 -8.38 -5.40 -8.50
C LYS A 115 -9.57 -5.52 -7.54
N TYR A 116 -9.73 -4.60 -6.60
CA TYR A 116 -10.69 -4.68 -5.49
C TYR A 116 -11.65 -3.49 -5.39
N ALA A 117 -11.58 -2.56 -6.35
CA ALA A 117 -12.48 -1.43 -6.45
C ALA A 117 -13.91 -1.89 -6.72
N THR A 118 -14.84 -1.27 -6.01
CA THR A 118 -16.29 -1.40 -6.19
C THR A 118 -16.90 -0.01 -6.23
N VAL A 119 -18.08 0.11 -6.83
CA VAL A 119 -18.87 1.34 -6.75
C VAL A 119 -20.04 1.07 -5.82
N VAL A 120 -20.22 1.95 -4.84
CA VAL A 120 -21.24 1.82 -3.80
C VAL A 120 -22.13 3.05 -3.78
N ASP A 121 -23.41 2.84 -3.54
CA ASP A 121 -24.32 3.92 -3.12
C ASP A 121 -24.40 3.91 -1.59
N VAL A 122 -24.41 5.09 -1.00
CA VAL A 122 -24.64 5.30 0.43
C VAL A 122 -25.94 6.09 0.56
N ASP A 123 -26.93 5.54 1.28
CA ASP A 123 -28.16 6.26 1.62
C ASP A 123 -27.85 7.30 2.71
N LEU A 124 -28.29 8.54 2.49
CA LEU A 124 -28.02 9.70 3.33
C LEU A 124 -29.30 10.32 3.90
N LYS A 125 -30.50 9.78 3.63
CA LYS A 125 -31.80 10.34 4.06
C LYS A 125 -31.93 10.57 5.57
N ARG A 126 -31.15 9.83 6.37
CA ARG A 126 -31.11 9.98 7.84
C ARG A 126 -30.27 11.17 8.33
N GLN A 127 -29.51 11.82 7.44
CA GLN A 127 -28.55 12.88 7.76
C GLN A 127 -29.07 14.21 7.21
N THR A 128 -30.04 14.81 7.91
CA THR A 128 -30.78 16.04 7.48
C THR A 128 -29.92 17.29 7.26
N SER A 129 -28.64 17.27 7.60
CA SER A 129 -27.68 18.34 7.34
C SER A 129 -27.01 18.25 5.96
N LEU A 130 -27.23 17.16 5.21
CA LEU A 130 -26.80 16.99 3.82
C LEU A 130 -27.93 17.38 2.87
N SER A 131 -27.61 18.00 1.73
CA SER A 131 -28.59 18.40 0.71
C SER A 131 -28.98 17.29 -0.26
N ILE A 132 -28.47 16.07 -0.07
CA ILE A 132 -28.65 14.92 -0.97
C ILE A 132 -29.08 13.67 -0.19
N ASP A 133 -30.02 12.93 -0.76
CA ASP A 133 -30.57 11.69 -0.18
C ASP A 133 -29.67 10.46 -0.37
N SER A 134 -28.73 10.49 -1.32
CA SER A 134 -27.76 9.42 -1.56
C SER A 134 -26.53 9.92 -2.30
N ILE A 135 -25.42 9.19 -2.18
CA ILE A 135 -24.17 9.49 -2.86
C ILE A 135 -23.54 8.22 -3.42
N THR A 136 -23.03 8.27 -4.66
CA THR A 136 -22.34 7.14 -5.30
C THR A 136 -20.82 7.38 -5.25
N LEU A 137 -20.08 6.46 -4.63
CA LEU A 137 -18.64 6.58 -4.37
C LEU A 137 -17.87 5.37 -4.89
N ALA A 138 -16.60 5.60 -5.26
CA ALA A 138 -15.62 4.55 -5.43
C ALA A 138 -15.16 4.06 -4.04
N ALA A 139 -15.27 2.75 -3.82
CA ALA A 139 -14.87 2.06 -2.61
C ALA A 139 -13.95 0.88 -2.94
N LEU A 140 -13.38 0.26 -1.91
CA LEU A 140 -12.53 -0.92 -2.01
C LEU A 140 -12.88 -1.86 -0.87
N LYS A 141 -12.99 -3.16 -1.17
CA LYS A 141 -13.20 -4.21 -0.17
C LYS A 141 -12.34 -5.43 -0.47
N ILE A 142 -11.30 -5.64 0.34
CA ILE A 142 -10.46 -6.84 0.28
C ILE A 142 -10.95 -7.80 1.38
N PRO A 143 -11.54 -8.95 1.03
CA PRO A 143 -12.04 -9.91 2.02
C PRO A 143 -10.87 -10.53 2.79
N HIS A 144 -11.11 -10.89 4.05
CA HIS A 144 -10.10 -11.57 4.87
C HIS A 144 -9.55 -12.82 4.14
N PRO A 145 -8.23 -13.07 4.12
CA PRO A 145 -7.63 -14.11 3.29
C PRO A 145 -8.09 -15.54 3.64
N LEU A 146 -8.45 -15.78 4.91
CA LEU A 146 -9.06 -17.05 5.31
C LEU A 146 -10.48 -17.27 4.74
N THR A 147 -11.24 -16.22 4.42
CA THR A 147 -12.64 -16.34 3.95
C THR A 147 -12.74 -17.05 2.59
N ASN A 148 -11.81 -16.79 1.68
CA ASN A 148 -11.76 -17.51 0.41
C ASN A 148 -11.00 -18.84 0.54
N PHE A 149 -10.06 -18.93 1.49
CA PHE A 149 -9.30 -20.16 1.71
C PHE A 149 -10.17 -21.30 2.27
N THR A 150 -11.06 -21.00 3.22
CA THR A 150 -12.00 -21.97 3.81
C THR A 150 -13.14 -22.37 2.85
N LYS A 151 -13.43 -21.57 1.83
CA LYS A 151 -14.45 -21.86 0.81
C LYS A 151 -13.99 -22.81 -0.29
N ASN A 152 -12.68 -22.87 -0.57
CA ASN A 152 -12.12 -23.72 -1.62
C ASN A 152 -12.40 -25.21 -1.33
N GLU A 153 -13.00 -25.91 -2.29
CA GLU A 153 -13.42 -27.33 -2.19
C GLU A 153 -12.28 -28.26 -1.73
N ALA A 154 -11.05 -28.03 -2.20
CA ALA A 154 -9.88 -28.80 -1.78
C ALA A 154 -9.56 -28.69 -0.27
N ASN A 155 -10.10 -27.68 0.42
CA ASN A 155 -9.97 -27.43 1.84
C ASN A 155 -11.27 -27.69 2.63
N GLN A 156 -12.35 -28.13 1.98
CA GLN A 156 -13.64 -28.37 2.64
C GLN A 156 -13.66 -29.66 3.48
N GLN A 157 -12.62 -30.51 3.41
CA GLN A 157 -12.40 -31.66 4.30
C GLN A 157 -12.00 -31.26 5.75
N MET A 158 -12.24 -30.01 6.14
CA MET A 158 -12.04 -29.53 7.50
C MET A 158 -13.17 -29.99 8.41
N ALA A 159 -12.82 -30.50 9.59
CA ALA A 159 -13.79 -30.86 10.62
C ALA A 159 -14.65 -29.63 11.03
N GLN A 160 -15.96 -29.85 11.22
CA GLN A 160 -16.96 -28.78 11.30
C GLN A 160 -16.75 -27.86 12.53
N ASP A 161 -16.17 -28.40 13.61
CA ASP A 161 -15.77 -27.68 14.81
C ASP A 161 -14.65 -26.66 14.54
N ILE A 162 -13.62 -27.04 13.75
CA ILE A 162 -12.54 -26.14 13.34
C ILE A 162 -13.10 -25.03 12.47
N LYS A 163 -14.01 -25.37 11.54
CA LYS A 163 -14.71 -24.39 10.68
C LYS A 163 -15.46 -23.36 11.51
N GLN A 164 -16.22 -23.80 12.51
CA GLN A 164 -17.00 -22.92 13.38
C GLN A 164 -16.11 -22.04 14.26
N ASN A 165 -15.00 -22.58 14.79
CA ASN A 165 -14.01 -21.83 15.58
C ASN A 165 -13.33 -20.73 14.75
N VAL A 166 -12.90 -21.04 13.52
CA VAL A 166 -12.30 -20.07 12.60
C VAL A 166 -13.30 -18.98 12.21
N THR A 167 -14.54 -19.33 11.86
CA THR A 167 -15.58 -18.33 11.54
C THR A 167 -15.83 -17.37 12.70
N LYS A 168 -16.00 -17.88 13.93
CA LYS A 168 -16.17 -17.02 15.12
C LYS A 168 -14.99 -16.06 15.32
N LYS A 169 -13.76 -16.56 15.15
CA LYS A 169 -12.54 -15.73 15.25
C LYS A 169 -12.44 -14.66 14.16
N LEU A 170 -12.96 -14.93 12.96
CA LEU A 170 -13.05 -13.94 11.87
C LEU A 170 -14.15 -12.89 12.12
N GLU A 171 -15.22 -13.24 12.82
CA GLU A 171 -16.25 -12.30 13.25
C GLU A 171 -15.73 -11.35 14.34
N GLU A 172 -14.97 -11.88 15.31
CA GLU A 172 -14.29 -11.07 16.34
C GLU A 172 -13.15 -10.21 15.78
N SER A 173 -12.54 -10.60 14.65
CA SER A 173 -11.48 -9.84 13.98
C SER A 173 -12.04 -8.56 13.31
N PRO A 174 -11.49 -7.37 13.63
CA PRO A 174 -12.00 -6.11 13.12
C PRO A 174 -11.62 -5.89 11.65
N ILE A 175 -12.44 -5.10 10.96
CA ILE A 175 -12.17 -4.60 9.61
C ILE A 175 -11.28 -3.35 9.72
N ILE A 176 -10.25 -3.25 8.88
CA ILE A 176 -9.38 -2.07 8.85
C ILE A 176 -9.89 -1.12 7.76
N LEU A 177 -10.38 0.05 8.17
CA LEU A 177 -10.98 1.07 7.31
C LEU A 177 -10.03 2.26 7.11
N PHE A 178 -9.70 2.55 5.85
CA PHE A 178 -8.79 3.64 5.48
C PHE A 178 -9.54 4.89 4.99
N ILE A 179 -9.18 6.06 5.54
CA ILE A 179 -9.78 7.37 5.25
C ILE A 179 -8.66 8.36 4.90
N HIS A 180 -8.63 8.83 3.64
CA HIS A 180 -7.57 9.69 3.13
C HIS A 180 -7.76 11.17 3.50
N GLY A 181 -6.70 11.97 3.30
CA GLY A 181 -6.70 13.41 3.51
C GLY A 181 -7.26 14.23 2.33
N MET A 182 -7.32 15.55 2.50
CA MET A 182 -7.73 16.48 1.44
C MET A 182 -6.77 16.42 0.25
N GLY A 183 -7.30 16.28 -0.96
CA GLY A 183 -6.48 16.07 -2.16
C GLY A 183 -5.80 14.69 -2.24
N GLY A 184 -6.13 13.79 -1.30
CA GLY A 184 -5.69 12.41 -1.28
C GLY A 184 -6.65 11.47 -2.01
N GLN A 185 -6.41 10.17 -1.87
CA GLN A 185 -7.22 9.07 -2.42
C GLN A 185 -6.79 7.73 -1.81
N MET A 186 -7.64 6.71 -1.86
CA MET A 186 -7.40 5.39 -1.25
C MET A 186 -6.09 4.72 -1.71
N SER A 187 -5.65 4.97 -2.96
CA SER A 187 -4.42 4.37 -3.50
C SER A 187 -3.15 4.85 -2.77
N GLN A 188 -3.21 5.93 -2.01
CA GLN A 188 -2.10 6.38 -1.16
C GLN A 188 -1.79 5.39 -0.04
N PHE A 189 -2.77 4.56 0.34
CA PHE A 189 -2.61 3.48 1.30
C PHE A 189 -2.22 2.13 0.67
N GLU A 190 -1.95 2.06 -0.65
CA GLU A 190 -1.59 0.79 -1.35
C GLU A 190 -0.60 -0.10 -0.59
N PRO A 191 0.54 0.40 -0.07
CA PRO A 191 1.53 -0.45 0.60
C PRO A 191 0.98 -1.06 1.89
N LEU A 192 0.26 -0.24 2.66
CA LEU A 192 -0.29 -0.60 3.97
C LEU A 192 -1.52 -1.51 3.83
N MET A 193 -2.41 -1.24 2.88
CA MET A 193 -3.51 -2.13 2.51
C MET A 193 -2.98 -3.46 1.97
N GLY A 194 -1.92 -3.44 1.15
CA GLY A 194 -1.28 -4.64 0.63
C GLY A 194 -0.70 -5.54 1.72
N LEU A 195 -0.09 -4.95 2.75
CA LEU A 195 0.40 -5.66 3.93
C LEU A 195 -0.72 -6.17 4.85
N LEU A 196 -1.63 -5.29 5.27
CA LEU A 196 -2.65 -5.64 6.27
C LEU A 196 -3.78 -6.53 5.73
N SER A 197 -4.05 -6.50 4.42
CA SER A 197 -4.97 -7.47 3.78
C SER A 197 -4.48 -8.92 3.84
N GLN A 198 -3.25 -9.16 4.28
CA GLN A 198 -2.74 -10.52 4.53
C GLN A 198 -3.17 -11.11 5.88
N CYS A 199 -3.66 -10.28 6.81
CA CYS A 199 -4.10 -10.68 8.14
C CYS A 199 -5.43 -10.05 8.59
N SER A 200 -6.11 -9.33 7.71
CA SER A 200 -7.33 -8.57 8.04
C SER A 200 -8.24 -8.40 6.83
N GLU A 201 -9.53 -8.14 7.07
CA GLU A 201 -10.41 -7.58 6.07
C GLU A 201 -10.14 -6.07 5.94
N VAL A 202 -9.98 -5.57 4.73
CA VAL A 202 -9.62 -4.17 4.46
C VAL A 202 -10.72 -3.49 3.66
N VAL A 203 -11.12 -2.30 4.11
CA VAL A 203 -12.09 -1.45 3.41
C VAL A 203 -11.50 -0.05 3.22
N SER A 204 -11.81 0.61 2.11
CA SER A 204 -11.53 2.04 1.93
C SER A 204 -12.59 2.68 1.04
N LEU A 205 -12.65 4.01 1.06
CA LEU A 205 -13.45 4.82 0.15
C LEU A 205 -12.64 6.03 -0.32
N ASP A 206 -12.89 6.44 -1.56
CA ASP A 206 -12.50 7.76 -2.04
C ASP A 206 -13.59 8.74 -1.61
N LEU A 207 -13.21 9.74 -0.82
CA LEU A 207 -14.10 10.78 -0.32
C LEU A 207 -14.69 11.62 -1.47
N PRO A 208 -15.88 12.21 -1.29
CA PRO A 208 -16.58 12.98 -2.34
C PRO A 208 -15.67 13.96 -3.10
N GLY A 209 -15.58 13.80 -4.42
CA GLY A 209 -14.81 14.67 -5.32
C GLY A 209 -13.29 14.40 -5.40
N PHE A 210 -12.80 13.34 -4.74
CA PHE A 210 -11.39 12.92 -4.78
C PHE A 210 -11.24 11.50 -5.35
N GLY A 211 -10.00 11.10 -5.66
CA GLY A 211 -9.67 9.79 -6.20
C GLY A 211 -10.55 9.40 -7.40
N ASN A 212 -11.09 8.19 -7.39
CA ASN A 212 -12.07 7.73 -8.37
C ASN A 212 -13.52 8.14 -8.04
N SER A 213 -13.78 8.80 -6.91
CA SER A 213 -15.06 9.46 -6.57
C SER A 213 -15.16 10.90 -7.13
N LYS A 214 -14.75 11.12 -8.40
CA LYS A 214 -14.50 12.46 -8.97
C LYS A 214 -15.70 13.08 -9.70
N LEU A 215 -15.70 14.42 -9.78
CA LEU A 215 -16.72 15.23 -10.49
C LEU A 215 -16.77 15.01 -12.02
N SER A 216 -15.66 14.58 -12.63
CA SER A 216 -15.60 14.31 -14.06
C SER A 216 -14.48 13.35 -14.41
N PHE A 217 -14.73 12.49 -15.38
CA PHE A 217 -13.75 11.57 -15.96
C PHE A 217 -13.32 12.10 -17.33
N ASN A 218 -12.08 11.78 -17.74
CA ASN A 218 -11.60 12.01 -19.10
C ASN A 218 -11.04 10.69 -19.61
N ASP A 219 -11.68 10.12 -20.64
CA ASP A 219 -11.35 8.79 -21.16
C ASP A 219 -9.96 8.70 -21.79
N LYS A 220 -9.31 9.85 -22.06
CA LYS A 220 -7.91 9.90 -22.48
C LYS A 220 -6.92 9.74 -21.31
N HIS A 221 -7.32 10.12 -20.09
CA HIS A 221 -6.45 10.02 -18.92
C HIS A 221 -6.29 8.55 -18.51
N LYS A 222 -5.11 8.19 -18.03
CA LYS A 222 -4.83 6.84 -17.55
C LYS A 222 -5.36 6.64 -16.13
N PHE A 223 -6.05 5.53 -15.96
CA PHE A 223 -6.51 4.92 -14.71
C PHE A 223 -6.45 3.39 -14.91
N LEU A 224 -6.24 2.64 -13.84
CA LEU A 224 -6.18 1.17 -13.87
C LEU A 224 -7.53 0.54 -13.50
N SER A 225 -8.34 1.20 -12.66
CA SER A 225 -9.60 0.64 -12.20
C SER A 225 -10.63 0.53 -13.32
N PRO A 226 -11.23 -0.65 -13.55
CA PRO A 226 -12.21 -0.88 -14.63
C PRO A 226 -13.60 -0.37 -14.22
N ILE A 227 -13.75 0.94 -14.06
CA ILE A 227 -15.03 1.59 -13.73
C ILE A 227 -15.85 1.77 -15.01
N SER A 228 -17.09 1.25 -15.02
CA SER A 228 -17.99 1.34 -16.17
C SER A 228 -18.40 2.78 -16.47
N THR A 229 -18.74 3.09 -17.74
CA THR A 229 -19.22 4.44 -18.11
C THR A 229 -20.48 4.84 -17.34
N THR A 230 -21.38 3.88 -17.08
CA THR A 230 -22.57 4.08 -16.25
C THR A 230 -22.20 4.52 -14.83
N ASP A 231 -21.23 3.84 -14.20
CA ASP A 231 -20.83 4.17 -12.84
C ASP A 231 -20.02 5.47 -12.76
N ARG A 232 -19.18 5.79 -13.76
CA ARG A 232 -18.54 7.11 -13.89
C ARG A 232 -19.56 8.24 -13.90
N ASN A 233 -20.65 8.04 -14.66
CA ASN A 233 -21.74 9.02 -14.74
C ASN A 233 -22.51 9.13 -13.41
N ARG A 234 -22.81 8.01 -12.74
CA ARG A 234 -23.46 8.00 -11.41
C ARG A 234 -22.63 8.73 -10.35
N ILE A 235 -21.34 8.38 -10.23
CA ILE A 235 -20.38 9.06 -9.35
C ILE A 235 -20.39 10.57 -9.66
N SER A 236 -20.05 10.95 -10.89
CA SER A 236 -19.94 12.36 -11.30
C SER A 236 -21.21 13.16 -11.01
N THR A 237 -22.39 12.58 -11.28
CA THR A 237 -23.69 13.21 -11.07
C THR A 237 -24.00 13.41 -9.58
N SER A 238 -23.79 12.39 -8.74
CA SER A 238 -24.04 12.49 -7.29
C SER A 238 -23.11 13.51 -6.61
N ILE A 239 -21.83 13.58 -6.99
CA ILE A 239 -20.91 14.60 -6.46
C ILE A 239 -21.28 16.00 -6.97
N ALA A 240 -21.76 16.12 -8.21
CA ALA A 240 -22.18 17.41 -8.78
C ALA A 240 -23.45 17.99 -8.12
N GLN A 241 -24.29 17.16 -7.52
CA GLN A 241 -25.49 17.57 -6.77
C GLN A 241 -25.16 18.17 -5.39
N MET A 242 -23.97 17.91 -4.84
CA MET A 242 -23.57 18.44 -3.54
C MET A 242 -23.36 19.96 -3.55
N THR A 243 -23.87 20.63 -2.52
CA THR A 243 -23.69 22.06 -2.19
C THR A 243 -22.28 22.35 -1.65
N TRP A 244 -22.02 23.54 -1.11
CA TRP A 244 -20.75 23.82 -0.41
C TRP A 244 -20.77 23.27 1.03
N GLU A 245 -21.95 23.26 1.63
CA GLU A 245 -22.25 22.94 3.02
C GLU A 245 -22.11 21.42 3.28
N ASP A 246 -22.34 20.59 2.27
CA ASP A 246 -22.11 19.13 2.30
C ASP A 246 -20.64 18.74 2.48
N PHE A 247 -19.70 19.65 2.18
CA PHE A 247 -18.26 19.43 2.35
C PHE A 247 -17.72 19.92 3.70
N THR A 248 -18.61 20.29 4.62
CA THR A 248 -18.22 20.52 6.03
C THR A 248 -17.76 19.22 6.68
N THR A 249 -16.86 19.32 7.66
CA THR A 249 -16.25 18.13 8.28
C THR A 249 -17.30 17.23 8.95
N GLU A 250 -18.31 17.81 9.60
CA GLU A 250 -19.42 17.04 10.18
C GLU A 250 -20.24 16.32 9.08
N ASN A 251 -20.51 16.95 7.93
CA ASN A 251 -21.22 16.30 6.83
C ASN A 251 -20.39 15.18 6.16
N ILE A 252 -19.07 15.35 6.02
CA ILE A 252 -18.20 14.26 5.56
C ILE A 252 -18.13 13.12 6.60
N VAL A 253 -18.12 13.44 7.89
CA VAL A 253 -18.25 12.45 8.98
C VAL A 253 -19.60 11.72 8.91
N ASN A 254 -20.68 12.41 8.53
CA ASN A 254 -22.00 11.80 8.32
C ASN A 254 -22.00 10.80 7.15
N ILE A 255 -21.38 11.15 6.01
CA ILE A 255 -21.23 10.25 4.86
C ILE A 255 -20.40 9.01 5.24
N VAL A 256 -19.27 9.18 5.95
CA VAL A 256 -18.45 8.05 6.39
C VAL A 256 -19.17 7.20 7.46
N PHE A 257 -19.95 7.81 8.35
CA PHE A 257 -20.77 7.10 9.33
C PHE A 257 -21.84 6.23 8.66
N GLU A 258 -22.56 6.76 7.66
CA GLU A 258 -23.55 6.00 6.89
C GLU A 258 -22.89 4.91 6.04
N PHE A 259 -21.77 5.19 5.39
CA PHE A 259 -20.96 4.18 4.69
C PHE A 259 -20.58 3.02 5.62
N ILE A 260 -20.07 3.29 6.83
CA ILE A 260 -19.74 2.24 7.81
C ILE A 260 -21.00 1.46 8.20
N SER A 261 -22.09 2.16 8.49
CA SER A 261 -23.34 1.55 8.96
C SER A 261 -24.02 0.67 7.89
N GLN A 262 -23.73 0.90 6.60
CA GLN A 262 -24.33 0.16 5.48
C GLN A 262 -23.39 -0.91 4.89
N GLN A 263 -22.08 -0.67 4.89
CA GLN A 263 -21.08 -1.55 4.24
C GLN A 263 -20.36 -2.51 5.20
N ILE A 264 -20.46 -2.28 6.52
CA ILE A 264 -19.83 -3.07 7.58
C ILE A 264 -20.89 -3.63 8.55
N PRO A 265 -21.09 -4.96 8.62
CA PRO A 265 -22.12 -5.57 9.47
C PRO A 265 -22.05 -5.13 10.93
N ASP A 266 -23.20 -4.98 11.59
CA ASP A 266 -23.29 -4.43 12.95
C ASP A 266 -22.40 -5.14 13.96
N ASN A 267 -22.34 -6.48 13.91
CA ASN A 267 -21.50 -7.31 14.77
C ASN A 267 -19.99 -7.20 14.52
N ARG A 268 -19.55 -6.66 13.37
CA ARG A 268 -18.12 -6.48 13.05
C ARG A 268 -17.63 -5.14 13.55
N LYS A 269 -16.46 -5.15 14.21
CA LYS A 269 -15.76 -3.95 14.66
C LYS A 269 -14.86 -3.36 13.57
N VAL A 270 -14.42 -2.11 13.75
CA VAL A 270 -13.51 -1.42 12.84
C VAL A 270 -12.27 -0.86 13.53
N ILE A 271 -11.12 -0.87 12.85
CA ILE A 271 -9.95 -0.03 13.17
C ILE A 271 -9.92 1.07 12.11
N LEU A 272 -9.86 2.33 12.53
CA LEU A 272 -9.84 3.47 11.60
C LEU A 272 -8.40 3.92 11.36
N VAL A 273 -7.98 3.93 10.09
CA VAL A 273 -6.69 4.45 9.63
C VAL A 273 -6.92 5.77 8.88
N GLY A 274 -6.58 6.89 9.51
CA GLY A 274 -6.72 8.22 8.93
C GLY A 274 -5.37 8.79 8.46
N HIS A 275 -5.36 9.54 7.36
CA HIS A 275 -4.21 10.37 6.96
C HIS A 275 -4.59 11.85 6.87
N SER A 276 -3.74 12.75 7.41
CA SER A 276 -3.94 14.20 7.34
C SER A 276 -5.32 14.62 7.87
N MET A 277 -6.12 15.40 7.12
CA MET A 277 -7.54 15.67 7.38
C MET A 277 -8.35 14.42 7.78
N GLY A 278 -8.05 13.27 7.17
CA GLY A 278 -8.67 11.97 7.46
C GLY A 278 -8.52 11.54 8.92
N THR A 279 -7.47 11.97 9.63
CA THR A 279 -7.29 11.70 11.07
C THR A 279 -8.39 12.33 11.93
N HIS A 280 -8.76 13.59 11.66
CA HIS A 280 -9.85 14.26 12.38
C HIS A 280 -11.21 13.68 12.00
N ILE A 281 -11.39 13.25 10.75
CA ILE A 281 -12.58 12.49 10.32
C ILE A 281 -12.64 11.17 11.10
N SER A 282 -11.56 10.39 11.20
CA SER A 282 -11.50 9.16 11.98
C SER A 282 -11.86 9.39 13.46
N ILE A 283 -11.33 10.44 14.09
CA ILE A 283 -11.65 10.79 15.48
C ILE A 283 -13.15 11.11 15.63
N LYS A 284 -13.70 11.99 14.79
CA LYS A 284 -15.12 12.38 14.84
C LYS A 284 -16.07 11.22 14.49
N VAL A 285 -15.69 10.34 13.55
CA VAL A 285 -16.41 9.10 13.23
C VAL A 285 -16.40 8.13 14.41
N ALA A 286 -15.25 7.91 15.06
CA ALA A 286 -15.18 7.09 16.28
C ALA A 286 -16.02 7.67 17.43
N LYS A 287 -16.05 9.00 17.57
CA LYS A 287 -16.96 9.70 18.49
C LYS A 287 -18.43 9.50 18.13
N LYS A 288 -18.81 9.49 16.84
CA LYS A 288 -20.21 9.37 16.38
C LYS A 288 -20.73 7.92 16.41
N LEU A 289 -19.89 6.93 16.09
CA LEU A 289 -20.29 5.52 16.04
C LEU A 289 -20.75 4.97 17.41
N PRO A 290 -21.53 3.88 17.44
CA PRO A 290 -21.88 3.17 18.67
C PRO A 290 -20.64 2.78 19.48
N ARG A 291 -20.82 2.68 20.81
CA ARG A 291 -19.77 2.24 21.73
C ARG A 291 -19.27 0.85 21.33
N SER A 292 -17.96 0.60 21.46
CA SER A 292 -17.32 -0.66 21.06
C SER A 292 -17.38 -1.03 19.56
N LYS A 293 -17.95 -0.18 18.68
CA LYS A 293 -17.94 -0.41 17.22
C LYS A 293 -16.56 -0.17 16.61
N VAL A 294 -15.83 0.81 17.13
CA VAL A 294 -14.40 1.00 16.86
C VAL A 294 -13.59 0.18 17.85
N GLU A 295 -12.49 -0.42 17.42
CA GLU A 295 -11.54 -1.16 18.29
C GLU A 295 -10.22 -0.39 18.47
N GLY A 296 -9.84 0.50 17.55
CA GLY A 296 -8.66 1.36 17.67
C GLY A 296 -8.52 2.42 16.56
N LEU A 297 -7.52 3.30 16.71
CA LEU A 297 -7.21 4.42 15.81
C LEU A 297 -5.73 4.39 15.38
N ILE A 298 -5.48 4.62 14.08
CA ILE A 298 -4.13 4.81 13.52
C ILE A 298 -4.15 6.12 12.74
N LEU A 299 -3.37 7.10 13.17
CA LEU A 299 -3.48 8.51 12.75
C LEU A 299 -2.15 8.95 12.15
N LEU A 300 -2.14 9.06 10.83
CA LEU A 300 -0.95 9.33 10.01
C LEU A 300 -0.88 10.81 9.64
N ALA A 301 0.21 11.48 10.01
CA ALA A 301 0.45 12.91 9.83
C ALA A 301 -0.75 13.81 10.24
N PRO A 302 -1.26 13.68 11.48
CA PRO A 302 -2.40 14.46 11.95
C PRO A 302 -2.04 15.96 12.09
N PRO A 303 -2.90 16.88 11.60
CA PRO A 303 -2.84 18.28 11.99
C PRO A 303 -3.10 18.48 13.50
N ASP A 304 -2.74 19.66 14.02
CA ASP A 304 -2.99 20.06 15.41
C ASP A 304 -4.45 19.87 15.84
N ILE A 305 -4.65 19.11 16.93
CA ILE A 305 -5.93 18.94 17.60
C ILE A 305 -6.24 20.19 18.44
N ILE A 306 -7.49 20.66 18.43
CA ILE A 306 -7.88 21.86 19.18
C ILE A 306 -8.00 21.51 20.67
N ASN A 307 -7.15 22.12 21.50
CA ASN A 307 -7.26 22.00 22.96
C ASN A 307 -8.46 22.81 23.46
N ASP A 308 -9.46 22.10 24.00
CA ASP A 308 -10.70 22.62 24.56
C ASP A 308 -10.93 22.21 26.02
N THR A 309 -9.97 21.49 26.62
CA THR A 309 -10.05 20.94 27.99
C THR A 309 -9.18 21.67 29.01
N GLU A 310 -8.13 22.39 28.59
CA GLU A 310 -7.27 23.15 29.50
C GLU A 310 -7.78 24.58 29.73
N SER A 311 -8.67 24.76 30.70
CA SER A 311 -9.13 26.07 31.19
C SER A 311 -8.05 26.79 32.02
N THR A 312 -6.92 27.12 31.41
CA THR A 312 -5.92 28.01 32.02
C THR A 312 -6.21 29.48 31.75
N THR A 313 -6.08 30.30 32.78
CA THR A 313 -6.34 31.75 32.85
C THR A 313 -5.32 32.61 32.09
N ASN A 314 -4.69 32.07 31.04
CA ASN A 314 -4.04 32.87 30.03
C ASN A 314 -4.95 32.93 28.81
N VAL A 315 -5.54 34.10 28.57
CA VAL A 315 -6.09 34.45 27.27
C VAL A 315 -4.95 34.28 26.27
N GLN A 316 -4.95 33.15 25.53
CA GLN A 316 -4.22 33.06 24.29
C GLN A 316 -4.79 34.17 23.42
N LYS A 317 -4.07 35.29 23.33
CA LYS A 317 -4.39 36.35 22.39
C LYS A 317 -4.56 35.65 21.05
N PRO A 318 -5.71 35.78 20.37
CA PRO A 318 -5.88 35.14 19.07
C PRO A 318 -4.70 35.57 18.23
N VAL A 319 -3.96 34.61 17.67
CA VAL A 319 -2.84 34.90 16.76
C VAL A 319 -3.45 35.46 15.48
N HIS A 320 -3.78 36.75 15.56
CA HIS A 320 -4.27 37.58 14.49
C HIS A 320 -3.11 37.82 13.53
N HIS A 321 -2.76 36.79 12.76
CA HIS A 321 -2.29 37.05 11.42
C HIS A 321 -3.44 37.76 10.68
N LYS A 322 -3.41 39.09 10.72
CA LYS A 322 -4.16 39.99 9.81
C LYS A 322 -3.61 39.87 8.38
N SER A 323 -3.40 38.64 7.92
CA SER A 323 -3.42 38.32 6.50
C SER A 323 -4.90 38.15 6.15
N LEU A 324 -5.39 38.95 5.21
CA LEU A 324 -6.55 38.56 4.42
C LEU A 324 -6.15 37.29 3.67
N SER A 325 -6.38 36.13 4.30
CA SER A 325 -5.90 34.85 3.77
C SER A 325 -6.37 34.73 2.33
N LEU A 326 -5.43 34.55 1.41
CA LEU A 326 -5.70 34.34 -0.02
C LEU A 326 -6.75 33.25 -0.22
N PHE A 327 -6.82 32.30 0.70
CA PHE A 327 -7.87 31.28 0.80
C PHE A 327 -9.30 31.84 0.85
N LYS A 328 -9.59 32.90 1.61
CA LYS A 328 -10.92 33.53 1.63
C LYS A 328 -11.26 34.13 0.26
N ILE A 329 -10.30 34.81 -0.37
CA ILE A 329 -10.46 35.36 -1.72
C ILE A 329 -10.74 34.23 -2.71
N PHE A 330 -10.00 33.13 -2.63
CA PHE A 330 -10.21 31.92 -3.45
C PHE A 330 -11.60 31.29 -3.24
N THR A 331 -12.15 31.28 -2.01
CA THR A 331 -13.52 30.77 -1.80
C THR A 331 -14.61 31.63 -2.44
N HIS A 332 -14.39 32.95 -2.58
CA HIS A 332 -15.33 33.84 -3.29
C HIS A 332 -15.09 33.89 -4.80
N LEU A 333 -13.85 33.66 -5.26
CA LEU A 333 -13.46 33.66 -6.67
C LEU A 333 -12.65 32.39 -7.01
N PRO A 334 -13.30 31.22 -7.17
CA PRO A 334 -12.61 29.94 -7.38
C PRO A 334 -11.64 29.92 -8.57
N ARG A 335 -11.93 30.67 -9.64
CA ARG A 335 -11.02 30.82 -10.80
C ARG A 335 -9.64 31.39 -10.44
N LEU A 336 -9.55 32.22 -9.40
CA LEU A 336 -8.24 32.71 -8.93
C LEU A 336 -7.41 31.59 -8.27
N PHE A 337 -8.06 30.58 -7.69
CA PHE A 337 -7.38 29.40 -7.16
C PHE A 337 -6.89 28.47 -8.28
N ASP A 338 -7.64 28.35 -9.38
CA ASP A 338 -7.15 27.65 -10.58
C ASP A 338 -5.88 28.30 -11.12
N TYR A 339 -5.85 29.64 -11.22
CA TYR A 339 -4.64 30.38 -11.60
C TYR A 339 -3.48 30.19 -10.61
N PHE A 340 -3.75 30.26 -9.31
CA PHE A 340 -2.75 29.95 -8.28
C PHE A 340 -2.18 28.53 -8.44
N ARG A 341 -3.03 27.52 -8.69
CA ARG A 341 -2.61 26.13 -8.89
C ARG A 341 -1.87 25.93 -10.21
N ILE A 342 -2.24 26.60 -11.29
CA ILE A 342 -1.45 26.60 -12.53
C ILE A 342 -0.04 27.17 -12.24
N TRP A 343 0.04 28.31 -11.55
CA TRP A 343 1.31 28.92 -11.19
C TRP A 343 2.19 28.03 -10.28
N ASP A 344 1.58 27.34 -9.32
CA ASP A 344 2.28 26.38 -8.45
C ASP A 344 2.83 25.18 -9.25
N ARG A 345 2.03 24.59 -10.15
CA ARG A 345 2.40 23.40 -10.92
C ARG A 345 3.42 23.63 -12.04
N LEU A 346 3.65 24.87 -12.45
CA LEU A 346 4.56 25.20 -13.56
C LEU A 346 5.99 24.61 -13.47
N PRO A 347 6.67 24.53 -12.30
CA PRO A 347 7.95 23.83 -12.16
C PRO A 347 7.85 22.29 -12.24
N GLY A 348 6.67 21.74 -12.54
CA GLY A 348 6.43 20.30 -12.69
C GLY A 348 6.69 19.54 -11.39
N LEU A 349 7.58 18.55 -11.47
CA LEU A 349 7.93 17.67 -10.34
C LEU A 349 8.63 18.39 -9.19
N GLN A 350 9.09 19.63 -9.39
CA GLN A 350 9.70 20.50 -8.37
C GLN A 350 8.73 21.58 -7.86
N SER A 351 7.43 21.46 -8.15
CA SER A 351 6.40 22.39 -7.67
C SER A 351 6.32 22.43 -6.14
N THR A 352 5.97 23.59 -5.56
CA THR A 352 5.92 23.77 -4.10
C THR A 352 4.90 22.84 -3.46
N SER A 353 3.76 22.56 -4.11
CA SER A 353 2.79 21.58 -3.62
C SER A 353 3.33 20.14 -3.55
N VAL A 354 4.26 19.75 -4.42
CA VAL A 354 4.93 18.43 -4.37
C VAL A 354 6.00 18.43 -3.26
N MET A 355 6.91 19.40 -3.27
CA MET A 355 8.03 19.47 -2.31
C MET A 355 7.61 19.68 -0.86
N ARG A 356 6.36 20.13 -0.61
CA ARG A 356 5.77 20.29 0.72
C ARG A 356 5.03 19.03 1.21
N GLN A 357 4.58 18.16 0.29
CA GLN A 357 4.02 16.85 0.61
C GLN A 357 5.13 15.83 0.90
N LEU A 358 6.24 15.96 0.19
CA LEU A 358 7.45 15.17 0.38
C LEU A 358 8.39 15.87 1.39
N SER A 359 9.56 15.30 1.66
CA SER A 359 10.69 16.01 2.27
C SER A 359 11.34 16.97 1.25
N ARG A 360 12.34 17.78 1.64
CA ARG A 360 13.20 18.49 0.66
C ARG A 360 14.39 17.65 0.20
N GLU A 361 14.76 16.66 1.00
CA GLU A 361 15.92 15.80 0.84
C GLU A 361 15.43 14.34 0.69
N ASN A 362 16.22 13.49 0.03
CA ASN A 362 15.96 12.05 -0.11
C ASN A 362 14.61 11.67 -0.75
N ASN A 363 14.20 12.38 -1.81
CA ASN A 363 13.07 11.97 -2.65
C ASN A 363 13.52 11.32 -3.95
N SER A 364 12.91 10.18 -4.26
CA SER A 364 12.99 9.60 -5.59
C SER A 364 12.24 10.45 -6.63
N TYR A 365 12.68 10.36 -7.89
CA TYR A 365 11.94 10.89 -9.03
C TYR A 365 10.51 10.35 -9.10
N TYR A 366 10.32 9.07 -8.72
CA TYR A 366 9.03 8.41 -8.64
C TYR A 366 8.10 9.08 -7.61
N ASN A 367 8.59 9.44 -6.42
CA ASN A 367 7.78 10.08 -5.38
C ASN A 367 7.25 11.43 -5.87
N SER A 368 8.12 12.26 -6.46
CA SER A 368 7.70 13.54 -7.06
C SER A 368 6.72 13.35 -8.22
N LEU A 369 6.93 12.35 -9.08
CA LEU A 369 6.03 12.02 -10.19
C LEU A 369 4.64 11.59 -9.70
N ARG A 370 4.56 10.67 -8.72
CA ARG A 370 3.28 10.20 -8.17
C ARG A 370 2.54 11.30 -7.44
N GLN A 371 3.22 12.07 -6.60
CA GLN A 371 2.61 13.21 -5.92
C GLN A 371 2.12 14.27 -6.91
N PHE A 372 2.87 14.56 -7.97
CA PHE A 372 2.43 15.49 -9.01
C PHE A 372 1.23 14.94 -9.80
N ARG A 373 1.20 13.64 -10.14
CA ARG A 373 0.05 12.99 -10.80
C ARG A 373 -1.22 13.06 -9.96
N TRP A 374 -1.11 12.92 -8.63
CA TRP A 374 -2.24 13.13 -7.71
C TRP A 374 -2.65 14.60 -7.66
N ASN A 375 -1.69 15.54 -7.54
CA ASN A 375 -1.97 16.97 -7.56
C ASN A 375 -2.67 17.44 -8.86
N LEU A 376 -2.49 16.74 -9.99
CA LEU A 376 -3.21 16.97 -11.24
C LEU A 376 -4.64 16.39 -11.27
N ASP A 377 -4.93 15.34 -10.49
CA ASP A 377 -6.26 14.72 -10.40
C ASP A 377 -7.23 15.50 -9.49
N VAL A 378 -6.68 16.28 -8.56
CA VAL A 378 -7.42 17.06 -7.56
C VAL A 378 -8.19 18.22 -8.18
N ASN A 379 -9.53 18.24 -7.99
CA ASN A 379 -10.38 19.35 -8.41
C ASN A 379 -10.26 20.58 -7.47
N SER A 380 -10.10 21.78 -8.04
CA SER A 380 -9.92 23.03 -7.29
C SER A 380 -11.16 23.44 -6.48
N SER A 381 -12.35 23.34 -7.07
CA SER A 381 -13.61 23.73 -6.41
C SER A 381 -13.90 22.81 -5.23
N VAL A 382 -13.78 21.49 -5.41
CA VAL A 382 -13.89 20.50 -4.33
C VAL A 382 -12.90 20.82 -3.20
N SER A 383 -11.62 21.04 -3.54
CA SER A 383 -10.60 21.35 -2.53
C SER A 383 -10.90 22.61 -1.72
N LEU A 384 -11.44 23.66 -2.36
CA LEU A 384 -11.88 24.88 -1.67
C LEU A 384 -13.10 24.63 -0.77
N ARG A 385 -14.05 23.79 -1.20
CA ARG A 385 -15.21 23.39 -0.39
C ARG A 385 -14.76 22.70 0.89
N TYR A 386 -13.92 21.66 0.78
CA TYR A 386 -13.33 20.97 1.94
C TYR A 386 -12.55 21.92 2.85
N ALA A 387 -11.64 22.73 2.31
CA ALA A 387 -10.82 23.61 3.14
C ALA A 387 -11.61 24.80 3.75
N LYS A 388 -12.74 25.21 3.17
CA LYS A 388 -13.70 26.15 3.79
C LYS A 388 -14.48 25.47 4.93
N GLY A 389 -14.88 24.21 4.73
CA GLY A 389 -15.64 23.41 5.69
C GLY A 389 -14.79 22.59 6.68
N PHE A 390 -13.47 22.77 6.71
CA PHE A 390 -12.59 21.96 7.53
C PHE A 390 -12.57 22.41 8.99
N GLU A 391 -13.03 21.54 9.87
CA GLU A 391 -13.04 21.72 11.33
C GLU A 391 -12.20 20.62 11.99
N ARG A 392 -11.12 21.04 12.64
CA ARG A 392 -10.22 20.13 13.35
C ARG A 392 -10.95 19.52 14.55
N ALA A 393 -10.73 18.22 14.77
CA ALA A 393 -11.19 17.55 15.98
C ALA A 393 -10.60 18.21 17.24
N LYS A 394 -11.37 18.17 18.33
CA LYS A 394 -10.99 18.71 19.63
C LYS A 394 -10.34 17.65 20.53
N THR A 395 -9.70 18.08 21.61
CA THR A 395 -9.22 17.19 22.68
C THR A 395 -10.36 16.39 23.29
N SER A 396 -11.53 17.00 23.53
CA SER A 396 -12.75 16.30 23.96
C SER A 396 -13.22 15.24 22.95
N ASP A 397 -13.19 15.54 21.65
CA ASP A 397 -13.53 14.56 20.60
C ASP A 397 -12.61 13.33 20.65
N LEU A 398 -11.30 13.56 20.84
CA LEU A 398 -10.30 12.50 20.94
C LEU A 398 -10.48 11.65 22.21
N VAL A 399 -10.72 12.27 23.36
CA VAL A 399 -10.98 11.54 24.63
C VAL A 399 -12.21 10.65 24.47
N THR A 400 -13.36 11.21 24.05
CA THR A 400 -14.59 10.43 23.86
C THR A 400 -14.43 9.30 22.84
N ALA A 401 -13.65 9.52 21.77
CA ALA A 401 -13.33 8.48 20.81
C ALA A 401 -12.52 7.33 21.43
N VAL A 402 -11.45 7.64 22.18
CA VAL A 402 -10.60 6.63 22.84
C VAL A 402 -11.34 5.92 23.96
N GLU A 403 -12.11 6.64 24.79
CA GLU A 403 -12.98 6.06 25.82
C GLU A 403 -13.89 5.00 25.21
N LYS A 404 -14.56 5.27 24.09
CA LYS A 404 -15.51 4.35 23.45
C LYS A 404 -14.95 2.98 23.05
N PHE A 405 -13.62 2.78 23.05
CA PHE A 405 -12.98 1.49 22.74
C PHE A 405 -11.91 1.02 23.75
N ASN A 406 -11.56 1.84 24.74
CA ASN A 406 -10.64 1.51 25.84
C ASN A 406 -11.34 1.56 27.22
N ASP A 407 -12.66 1.33 27.26
CA ASP A 407 -13.50 1.52 28.44
C ASP A 407 -13.60 0.33 29.41
N ASN A 408 -13.19 -0.88 29.02
CA ASN A 408 -13.35 -2.06 29.87
C ASN A 408 -12.56 -1.90 31.19
N PRO A 409 -13.19 -1.64 32.35
CA PRO A 409 -12.48 -1.37 33.59
C PRO A 409 -11.87 -2.65 34.18
N ASN A 410 -12.40 -3.80 33.75
CA ASN A 410 -11.94 -5.13 34.16
C ASN A 410 -10.74 -5.62 33.32
N ASP A 411 -10.31 -4.86 32.31
CA ASP A 411 -9.16 -5.23 31.50
C ASP A 411 -7.86 -4.98 32.27
N LYS A 412 -7.22 -6.07 32.70
CA LYS A 412 -5.95 -6.03 33.44
C LYS A 412 -4.78 -5.57 32.56
N HIS A 413 -4.96 -5.49 31.24
CA HIS A 413 -3.99 -4.91 30.33
C HIS A 413 -4.53 -3.62 29.73
N THR A 414 -3.71 -2.56 29.78
CA THR A 414 -4.00 -1.34 29.04
C THR A 414 -3.34 -1.43 27.68
N TYR A 415 -4.17 -1.51 26.64
CA TYR A 415 -3.73 -1.61 25.26
C TYR A 415 -3.53 -0.22 24.66
N GLU A 416 -2.39 0.00 23.99
CA GLU A 416 -2.07 1.29 23.35
C GLU A 416 -2.76 1.42 21.97
N LYS A 417 -4.07 1.14 21.87
CA LYS A 417 -4.83 1.01 20.60
C LYS A 417 -5.01 2.32 19.80
N THR A 418 -4.25 3.35 20.12
CA THR A 418 -4.19 4.64 19.42
C THR A 418 -2.75 4.91 19.01
N LEU A 419 -2.47 4.90 17.71
CA LEU A 419 -1.15 5.16 17.16
C LEU A 419 -1.11 6.49 16.42
N PHE A 420 -0.18 7.36 16.76
CA PHE A 420 0.15 8.57 16.00
C PHE A 420 1.49 8.36 15.27
N ILE A 421 1.55 8.65 13.98
CA ILE A 421 2.80 8.66 13.19
C ILE A 421 2.97 10.02 12.52
N GLY A 422 4.17 10.60 12.63
CA GLY A 422 4.52 11.90 12.04
C GLY A 422 5.86 11.85 11.31
N GLY A 423 5.99 12.67 10.27
CA GLY A 423 7.25 12.84 9.55
C GLY A 423 8.10 13.94 10.20
N SER A 424 9.36 13.64 10.49
CA SER A 424 10.36 14.62 10.99
C SER A 424 10.49 15.87 10.11
N HIS A 425 10.26 15.73 8.80
CA HIS A 425 10.37 16.78 7.79
C HIS A 425 9.00 17.20 7.21
N ASP A 426 7.91 16.92 7.93
CA ASP A 426 6.56 17.29 7.52
C ASP A 426 6.36 18.82 7.59
N GLN A 427 6.23 19.45 6.42
CA GLN A 427 6.03 20.91 6.27
C GLN A 427 4.56 21.33 6.23
N LEU A 428 3.61 20.40 6.44
CA LEU A 428 2.17 20.66 6.46
C LEU A 428 1.59 20.62 7.88
N THR A 429 1.94 19.61 8.66
CA THR A 429 1.43 19.39 10.02
C THR A 429 2.52 19.32 11.08
N GLY A 430 3.76 19.03 10.69
CA GLY A 430 4.88 18.88 11.62
C GLY A 430 4.74 17.67 12.55
N VAL A 431 5.78 17.41 13.35
CA VAL A 431 5.79 16.28 14.29
C VAL A 431 5.25 16.61 15.69
N ARG A 432 5.25 17.88 16.08
CA ARG A 432 4.73 18.33 17.39
C ARG A 432 3.31 17.79 17.71
N PRO A 433 2.30 17.85 16.81
CA PRO A 433 0.96 17.36 17.12
C PRO A 433 0.89 15.93 17.64
N ILE A 434 1.74 15.01 17.13
CA ILE A 434 1.70 13.60 17.55
C ILE A 434 2.17 13.41 18.99
N TYR A 435 3.13 14.21 19.44
CA TYR A 435 3.63 14.18 20.81
C TYR A 435 2.67 14.88 21.78
N ASP A 436 2.16 16.05 21.40
CA ASP A 436 1.20 16.81 22.22
C ASP A 436 -0.09 15.98 22.46
N ALA A 437 -0.64 15.33 21.42
CA ALA A 437 -1.82 14.46 21.55
C ALA A 437 -1.56 13.20 22.40
N ASN A 438 -0.41 12.54 22.23
CA ASN A 438 -0.05 11.37 23.02
C ASN A 438 0.20 11.70 24.51
N ASN A 439 0.85 12.83 24.78
CA ASN A 439 1.10 13.30 26.14
C ASN A 439 -0.21 13.71 26.83
N PHE A 440 -1.10 14.40 26.09
CA PHE A 440 -2.44 14.72 26.56
C PHE A 440 -3.23 13.46 26.93
N LEU A 441 -3.35 12.48 26.03
CA LEU A 441 -4.04 11.20 26.32
C LEU A 441 -3.44 10.47 27.54
N THR A 442 -2.12 10.42 27.64
CA THR A 442 -1.45 9.76 28.78
C THR A 442 -1.78 10.43 30.11
N ARG A 443 -1.90 11.77 30.14
CA ARG A 443 -2.34 12.53 31.31
C ARG A 443 -3.81 12.29 31.63
N THR A 444 -4.70 12.43 30.64
CA THR A 444 -6.16 12.32 30.83
C THR A 444 -6.60 10.95 31.34
N PHE A 445 -6.01 9.87 30.82
CA PHE A 445 -6.36 8.51 31.24
C PHE A 445 -5.54 8.01 32.45
N GLY A 446 -4.54 8.78 32.93
CA GLY A 446 -3.61 8.37 33.98
C GLY A 446 -2.73 7.17 33.63
N LYS A 447 -2.72 6.75 32.36
CA LYS A 447 -2.04 5.56 31.85
C LYS A 447 -1.81 5.66 30.34
N LYS A 448 -0.84 4.91 29.83
CA LYS A 448 -0.47 4.95 28.41
C LYS A 448 -1.52 4.21 27.55
N VAL A 449 -2.40 4.97 26.90
CA VAL A 449 -3.45 4.46 25.97
C VAL A 449 -3.08 4.67 24.49
N SER A 450 -1.93 5.26 24.22
CA SER A 450 -1.46 5.61 22.87
C SER A 450 0.07 5.48 22.72
N SER A 451 0.52 5.37 21.47
CA SER A 451 1.91 5.52 21.05
C SER A 451 2.07 6.70 20.08
N ALA A 452 3.19 7.42 20.15
CA ALA A 452 3.62 8.39 19.14
C ALA A 452 4.96 7.94 18.52
N ILE A 453 5.06 7.94 17.20
CA ILE A 453 6.26 7.51 16.45
C ILE A 453 6.63 8.58 15.40
N GLU A 454 7.82 9.15 15.55
CA GLU A 454 8.43 10.01 14.52
C GLU A 454 9.22 9.18 13.53
N VAL A 455 9.07 9.49 12.24
CA VAL A 455 9.83 8.88 11.15
C VAL A 455 10.85 9.87 10.59
N LYS A 456 12.13 9.51 10.65
CA LYS A 456 13.25 10.31 10.13
C LYS A 456 13.20 10.41 8.60
N ASP A 457 13.53 11.59 8.09
CA ASP A 457 13.69 11.95 6.67
C ASP A 457 12.45 11.63 5.83
N VAL A 458 11.27 11.99 6.36
CA VAL A 458 9.97 11.82 5.70
C VAL A 458 9.11 13.07 5.91
N GLY A 459 8.45 13.50 4.83
CA GLY A 459 7.45 14.57 4.83
C GLY A 459 6.04 14.10 5.20
N HIS A 460 5.02 14.76 4.65
CA HIS A 460 3.61 14.50 4.96
C HIS A 460 3.05 13.23 4.29
N SER A 461 3.49 12.93 3.06
CA SER A 461 3.10 11.73 2.31
C SER A 461 3.89 10.49 2.77
N LEU A 462 3.76 10.17 4.06
CA LEU A 462 4.43 9.08 4.78
C LEU A 462 4.58 7.80 3.93
N LEU A 463 3.45 7.20 3.54
CA LEU A 463 3.38 5.93 2.81
C LEU A 463 3.85 5.99 1.35
N LEU A 464 4.14 7.18 0.81
CA LEU A 464 4.79 7.32 -0.51
C LEU A 464 6.32 7.33 -0.38
N VAL A 465 6.87 7.92 0.69
CA VAL A 465 8.33 8.11 0.83
C VAL A 465 9.04 6.88 1.40
N LYS A 466 8.53 6.29 2.50
CA LYS A 466 9.09 5.06 3.09
C LYS A 466 8.00 3.98 3.27
N PRO A 467 7.40 3.48 2.17
CA PRO A 467 6.20 2.63 2.19
C PRO A 467 6.31 1.40 3.09
N GLU A 468 7.37 0.61 2.91
CA GLU A 468 7.57 -0.68 3.56
C GLU A 468 7.90 -0.51 5.04
N PHE A 469 8.78 0.44 5.37
CA PHE A 469 9.19 0.74 6.74
C PHE A 469 8.00 1.19 7.61
N ILE A 470 7.19 2.12 7.10
CA ILE A 470 6.04 2.65 7.84
C ILE A 470 4.94 1.60 7.95
N SER A 471 4.74 0.79 6.91
CA SER A 471 3.79 -0.33 6.97
C SER A 471 4.22 -1.39 7.99
N GLY A 472 5.53 -1.69 8.06
CA GLY A 472 6.12 -2.57 9.07
C GLY A 472 5.96 -2.04 10.50
N ILE A 473 6.18 -0.74 10.73
CA ILE A 473 5.93 -0.09 12.02
C ILE A 473 4.46 -0.24 12.45
N ILE A 474 3.51 0.01 11.55
CA ILE A 474 2.07 -0.07 11.84
C ILE A 474 1.68 -1.51 12.16
N LEU A 475 2.10 -2.48 11.34
CA LEU A 475 1.85 -3.90 11.62
C LEU A 475 2.47 -4.33 12.96
N ASN A 476 3.71 -3.95 13.25
CA ASN A 476 4.36 -4.30 14.51
C ASN A 476 3.67 -3.67 15.72
N HIS A 477 3.18 -2.43 15.61
CA HIS A 477 2.35 -1.83 16.66
C HIS A 477 1.03 -2.60 16.85
N ILE A 478 0.35 -3.00 15.76
CA ILE A 478 -0.86 -3.83 15.86
C ILE A 478 -0.54 -5.16 16.56
N GLU A 479 0.50 -5.89 16.15
CA GLU A 479 0.90 -7.16 16.78
C GLU A 479 1.27 -7.02 18.26
N GLN A 480 1.93 -5.94 18.66
CA GLN A 480 2.45 -5.77 20.03
C GLN A 480 1.48 -5.08 20.99
N LYS A 481 0.57 -4.23 20.49
CA LYS A 481 -0.22 -3.30 21.32
C LYS A 481 -1.72 -3.53 21.26
N PHE A 482 -2.21 -4.33 20.33
CA PHE A 482 -3.62 -4.73 20.29
C PHE A 482 -3.81 -6.11 20.96
N PRO A 483 -5.00 -6.41 21.52
CA PRO A 483 -5.29 -7.71 22.12
C PRO A 483 -5.15 -8.88 21.13
N GLU A 484 -4.44 -9.94 21.52
CA GLU A 484 -4.19 -11.12 20.69
C GLU A 484 -5.49 -11.78 20.16
N ARG A 485 -6.57 -11.72 20.95
CA ARG A 485 -7.93 -12.17 20.56
C ARG A 485 -8.48 -11.56 19.26
N LEU A 486 -7.93 -10.43 18.79
CA LEU A 486 -8.34 -9.80 17.53
C LEU A 486 -7.75 -10.47 16.28
N HIS A 487 -6.75 -11.34 16.47
CA HIS A 487 -6.20 -12.19 15.42
C HIS A 487 -5.59 -11.43 14.22
N LEU A 488 -5.09 -10.22 14.46
CA LEU A 488 -4.58 -9.28 13.46
C LEU A 488 -3.15 -9.58 12.97
N SER A 489 -2.60 -10.77 13.22
CA SER A 489 -1.22 -11.13 12.86
C SER A 489 -1.14 -12.04 11.62
N PRO A 490 -0.20 -11.76 10.70
CA PRO A 490 0.20 -12.69 9.63
C PRO A 490 0.46 -14.12 10.11
N ALA A 491 1.14 -14.27 11.24
CA ALA A 491 1.47 -15.57 11.84
C ALA A 491 0.21 -16.38 12.21
N TRP A 492 -0.83 -15.73 12.75
CA TRP A 492 -2.08 -16.42 13.05
C TRP A 492 -2.78 -16.93 11.78
N VAL A 493 -2.84 -16.12 10.71
CA VAL A 493 -3.40 -16.54 9.43
C VAL A 493 -2.64 -17.74 8.85
N LEU A 494 -1.31 -17.76 8.93
CA LEU A 494 -0.49 -18.91 8.51
C LEU A 494 -0.75 -20.15 9.38
N LYS A 495 -0.88 -20.01 10.71
CA LYS A 495 -1.20 -21.12 11.62
C LYS A 495 -2.55 -21.75 11.30
N VAL A 496 -3.59 -20.94 11.11
CA VAL A 496 -4.92 -21.43 10.71
C VAL A 496 -4.89 -22.09 9.33
N LYS A 497 -4.19 -21.49 8.37
CA LYS A 497 -3.96 -22.06 7.03
C LYS A 497 -3.35 -23.46 7.10
N ALA A 498 -2.28 -23.65 7.88
CA ALA A 498 -1.60 -24.94 8.04
C ALA A 498 -2.48 -26.02 8.68
N ILE A 499 -3.29 -25.64 9.69
CA ILE A 499 -4.28 -26.53 10.33
C ILE A 499 -5.32 -27.01 9.32
N ILE A 500 -5.84 -26.11 8.48
CA ILE A 500 -6.92 -26.42 7.52
C ILE A 500 -6.47 -27.39 6.43
N SER A 501 -5.26 -27.22 5.87
CA SER A 501 -4.80 -28.02 4.73
C SER A 501 -3.89 -29.19 5.10
N GLY A 502 -3.60 -29.40 6.38
CA GLY A 502 -2.68 -30.43 6.87
C GLY A 502 -1.25 -30.24 6.35
N ASP A 503 -0.57 -29.17 6.81
CA ASP A 503 0.81 -28.76 6.46
C ASP A 503 1.16 -28.59 4.96
N LYS A 504 0.19 -28.79 4.04
CA LYS A 504 0.30 -28.46 2.60
C LYS A 504 0.52 -26.96 2.29
N TRP A 505 0.74 -26.12 3.31
CA TRP A 505 1.29 -24.76 3.17
C TRP A 505 2.82 -24.73 3.15
N GLY A 506 3.49 -25.88 3.30
CA GLY A 506 4.85 -26.16 2.85
C GLY A 506 5.00 -26.06 1.33
N LEU A 507 4.66 -24.89 0.78
CA LEU A 507 4.75 -24.49 -0.63
C LEU A 507 3.79 -25.22 -1.58
N LYS A 508 3.48 -24.57 -2.71
CA LYS A 508 2.79 -25.25 -3.81
C LYS A 508 3.80 -26.18 -4.47
N ASN A 509 3.50 -27.48 -4.48
CA ASN A 509 4.42 -28.56 -4.86
C ASN A 509 5.77 -28.46 -4.14
N GLU A 510 5.79 -28.85 -2.86
CA GLU A 510 7.00 -28.96 -2.03
C GLU A 510 8.17 -29.64 -2.77
N LEU A 511 7.93 -30.82 -3.37
CA LEU A 511 8.90 -31.55 -4.20
C LEU A 511 9.48 -30.69 -5.34
N LYS A 512 8.63 -29.90 -6.00
CA LYS A 512 9.06 -29.00 -7.07
C LYS A 512 9.93 -27.87 -6.53
N TRP A 513 9.64 -27.34 -5.33
CA TRP A 513 10.43 -26.29 -4.69
C TRP A 513 11.74 -26.81 -4.08
N LEU A 514 11.75 -28.03 -3.53
CA LEU A 514 12.94 -28.68 -2.99
C LEU A 514 14.00 -28.81 -4.09
N ASN A 515 13.59 -29.26 -5.28
CA ASN A 515 14.45 -29.44 -6.45
C ASN A 515 14.92 -28.13 -7.14
N LEU A 516 14.62 -26.93 -6.61
CA LEU A 516 15.08 -25.66 -7.18
C LEU A 516 16.36 -25.16 -6.52
N LYS A 517 17.31 -24.66 -7.34
CA LYS A 517 18.48 -23.88 -6.90
C LYS A 517 18.04 -22.80 -5.89
N PRO A 518 18.41 -22.88 -4.60
CA PRO A 518 17.79 -22.06 -3.56
C PRO A 518 18.04 -20.56 -3.76
N ILE A 519 19.30 -20.17 -3.86
CA ILE A 519 19.78 -18.80 -4.13
C ILE A 519 20.57 -18.83 -5.45
N SER A 520 20.50 -17.75 -6.24
CA SER A 520 21.36 -17.61 -7.43
C SER A 520 22.83 -17.47 -7.01
N SER A 521 23.75 -17.76 -7.92
CA SER A 521 25.11 -17.19 -7.82
C SER A 521 25.04 -15.68 -8.06
N ASN A 522 26.17 -14.95 -7.96
CA ASN A 522 26.23 -13.56 -8.41
C ASN A 522 25.72 -13.44 -9.85
N ILE A 523 24.89 -12.43 -10.11
CA ILE A 523 24.43 -12.11 -11.46
C ILE A 523 25.50 -11.21 -12.09
N THR A 524 26.10 -11.65 -13.20
CA THR A 524 27.25 -10.96 -13.80
C THR A 524 27.11 -10.77 -15.31
N ARG A 525 27.73 -9.70 -15.81
CA ARG A 525 28.05 -9.50 -17.23
C ARG A 525 29.56 -9.33 -17.43
N ARG A 526 30.00 -9.17 -18.69
CA ARG A 526 31.40 -8.93 -19.07
C ARG A 526 32.39 -9.89 -18.38
N ASN A 527 32.11 -11.20 -18.48
CA ASN A 527 32.92 -12.28 -17.92
C ASN A 527 33.19 -12.21 -16.40
N GLY A 528 32.30 -11.55 -15.64
CA GLY A 528 32.37 -11.51 -14.17
C GLY A 528 32.93 -10.20 -13.59
N THR A 529 33.36 -9.24 -14.41
CA THR A 529 33.91 -7.96 -13.91
C THR A 529 32.84 -6.98 -13.42
N ASP A 530 31.58 -7.18 -13.80
CA ASP A 530 30.43 -6.37 -13.40
C ASP A 530 29.43 -7.29 -12.70
N ILE A 531 29.26 -7.07 -11.39
CA ILE A 531 28.51 -7.90 -10.45
C ILE A 531 27.31 -7.08 -9.94
N ALA A 532 26.11 -7.62 -10.11
CA ALA A 532 24.91 -6.98 -9.58
C ALA A 532 24.77 -7.21 -8.05
N PRO A 533 24.27 -6.22 -7.29
CA PRO A 533 24.02 -6.35 -5.85
C PRO A 533 22.77 -7.20 -5.52
N LEU A 534 22.16 -7.87 -6.51
CA LEU A 534 20.91 -8.62 -6.37
C LEU A 534 21.12 -10.12 -6.57
N LEU A 535 20.48 -10.93 -5.71
CA LEU A 535 20.40 -12.38 -5.85
C LEU A 535 18.95 -12.82 -6.04
N GLY A 536 18.70 -13.76 -6.96
CA GLY A 536 17.39 -14.38 -7.13
C GLY A 536 17.24 -15.63 -6.27
N MET A 537 16.33 -15.63 -5.29
CA MET A 537 16.11 -16.79 -4.42
C MET A 537 14.66 -17.33 -4.47
N LYS A 538 14.48 -18.60 -4.11
CA LYS A 538 13.16 -19.16 -3.80
C LYS A 538 12.73 -18.66 -2.40
N THR A 539 11.43 -18.58 -2.12
CA THR A 539 10.96 -18.24 -0.76
C THR A 539 11.50 -19.25 0.25
N LEU A 540 11.83 -18.81 1.46
CA LEU A 540 12.24 -19.69 2.57
C LEU A 540 11.01 -20.39 3.16
N ARG A 541 11.24 -21.39 4.01
CA ARG A 541 10.22 -22.02 4.87
C ARG A 541 10.76 -22.13 6.30
N GLU A 542 9.93 -21.83 7.30
CA GLU A 542 10.30 -22.02 8.71
C GLU A 542 10.64 -23.49 9.00
N GLY A 543 11.73 -23.74 9.72
CA GLY A 543 12.16 -25.10 10.08
C GLY A 543 12.68 -26.00 8.94
N ASP A 544 12.77 -25.51 7.70
CA ASP A 544 13.36 -26.27 6.59
C ASP A 544 14.87 -26.48 6.79
N GLN A 545 15.35 -27.70 6.50
CA GLN A 545 16.74 -28.10 6.76
C GLN A 545 17.76 -27.49 5.80
N PHE A 546 17.32 -26.97 4.64
CA PHE A 546 18.21 -26.52 3.55
C PHE A 546 17.97 -25.06 3.13
N HIS A 547 16.78 -24.50 3.36
CA HIS A 547 16.41 -23.15 2.93
C HIS A 547 15.40 -22.49 3.89
N SER A 548 15.81 -22.36 5.14
CA SER A 548 15.15 -21.60 6.22
C SER A 548 15.95 -20.35 6.62
N PRO A 549 15.38 -19.40 7.40
CA PRO A 549 16.10 -18.19 7.83
C PRO A 549 17.45 -18.49 8.49
N THR A 550 17.48 -19.41 9.46
CA THR A 550 18.69 -19.82 10.19
C THR A 550 19.77 -20.38 9.27
N VAL A 551 19.39 -21.17 8.27
CA VAL A 551 20.33 -21.77 7.30
C VAL A 551 20.92 -20.71 6.38
N VAL A 552 20.11 -19.78 5.87
CA VAL A 552 20.58 -18.69 5.00
C VAL A 552 21.44 -17.69 5.75
N GLU A 553 21.08 -17.33 6.99
CA GLU A 553 21.94 -16.46 7.80
C GLU A 553 23.30 -17.12 8.11
N SER A 554 23.29 -18.39 8.50
CA SER A 554 24.52 -19.17 8.71
C SER A 554 25.39 -19.24 7.45
N PHE A 555 24.78 -19.35 6.27
CA PHE A 555 25.50 -19.39 4.98
C PHE A 555 26.27 -18.09 4.68
N PHE A 556 25.74 -16.92 5.07
CA PHE A 556 26.40 -15.63 4.80
C PHE A 556 27.33 -15.16 5.94
N TYR A 557 27.00 -15.48 7.20
CA TYR A 557 27.61 -14.86 8.39
C TYR A 557 28.38 -15.82 9.32
N SER A 558 28.39 -17.14 9.09
CA SER A 558 29.24 -18.05 9.89
C SER A 558 30.68 -18.12 9.35
N ASP A 559 31.66 -18.28 10.24
CA ASP A 559 33.11 -18.37 9.92
C ASP A 559 33.52 -19.56 9.02
N ARG A 560 32.57 -20.38 8.55
CA ARG A 560 32.81 -21.52 7.66
C ARG A 560 32.95 -21.08 6.21
N SER A 561 34.05 -20.37 5.95
CA SER A 561 34.51 -19.83 4.66
C SER A 561 34.51 -20.81 3.47
N SER A 562 34.37 -22.12 3.71
CA SER A 562 34.31 -23.16 2.68
C SER A 562 33.01 -23.22 1.85
N HIS A 563 31.91 -22.59 2.30
CA HIS A 563 30.61 -22.69 1.62
C HIS A 563 30.33 -21.56 0.62
N LYS A 564 31.17 -20.50 0.59
CA LYS A 564 30.94 -19.26 -0.17
C LYS A 564 31.44 -19.27 -1.62
N LYS A 565 31.78 -20.44 -2.19
CA LYS A 565 32.53 -20.55 -3.47
C LYS A 565 31.92 -19.83 -4.67
N ASP A 566 30.59 -19.70 -4.73
CA ASP A 566 29.87 -19.15 -5.89
C ASP A 566 29.17 -17.80 -5.62
N ILE A 567 29.35 -17.21 -4.43
CA ILE A 567 28.73 -15.93 -4.04
C ILE A 567 29.75 -15.02 -3.31
N THR A 568 30.19 -13.98 -4.00
CA THR A 568 30.95 -12.85 -3.45
C THR A 568 29.96 -11.82 -2.86
N GLY A 569 30.21 -11.39 -1.62
CA GLY A 569 29.41 -10.40 -0.88
C GLY A 569 28.70 -10.95 0.36
N ASN A 570 27.96 -10.08 1.05
CA ASN A 570 27.19 -10.39 2.27
C ASN A 570 25.71 -10.03 2.06
N LEU A 571 24.79 -10.97 2.34
CA LEU A 571 23.36 -10.75 2.23
C LEU A 571 22.85 -9.88 3.37
N ILE A 572 22.67 -8.58 3.13
CA ILE A 572 22.20 -7.62 4.15
C ILE A 572 20.68 -7.53 4.26
N ALA A 573 19.95 -7.92 3.19
CA ALA A 573 18.51 -7.78 3.16
C ALA A 573 17.82 -8.82 2.26
N ILE A 574 16.54 -9.07 2.54
CA ILE A 574 15.64 -9.85 1.68
C ILE A 574 14.43 -8.99 1.30
N ILE A 575 14.17 -8.87 -0.01
CA ILE A 575 12.94 -8.28 -0.56
C ILE A 575 12.00 -9.41 -1.00
N ASP A 576 10.93 -9.59 -0.24
CA ASP A 576 9.83 -10.48 -0.62
C ASP A 576 8.83 -9.74 -1.53
N ILE A 577 8.85 -10.09 -2.81
CA ILE A 577 7.95 -9.57 -3.84
C ILE A 577 6.68 -10.43 -4.04
N SER A 578 6.49 -11.48 -3.25
CA SER A 578 5.27 -12.29 -3.31
C SER A 578 4.03 -11.50 -2.85
N ALA A 579 2.83 -11.99 -3.15
CA ALA A 579 1.60 -11.36 -2.67
C ALA A 579 1.30 -11.78 -1.22
N ASP A 580 1.42 -13.08 -0.95
CA ASP A 580 1.17 -13.72 0.34
C ASP A 580 2.25 -13.39 1.38
N ILE A 581 2.00 -13.66 2.67
CA ILE A 581 3.03 -13.57 3.72
C ILE A 581 4.11 -14.65 3.48
N PRO A 582 5.39 -14.37 3.77
CA PRO A 582 6.43 -15.40 3.78
C PRO A 582 6.04 -16.60 4.67
N PRO A 583 6.25 -17.86 4.25
CA PRO A 583 6.06 -19.03 5.11
C PRO A 583 7.24 -19.24 6.09
N TYR A 584 7.81 -18.12 6.56
CA TYR A 584 8.91 -18.01 7.50
C TYR A 584 8.77 -16.69 8.27
N SER A 585 9.32 -16.63 9.48
CA SER A 585 9.33 -15.46 10.34
C SER A 585 10.51 -14.55 10.00
N PRO A 586 10.27 -13.28 9.60
CA PRO A 586 11.35 -12.29 9.46
C PRO A 586 12.12 -12.03 10.76
N LYS A 587 11.49 -12.26 11.93
CA LYS A 587 12.10 -12.08 13.26
C LYS A 587 13.15 -13.16 13.58
N SER A 588 13.29 -14.19 12.75
CA SER A 588 14.32 -15.23 12.89
C SER A 588 15.70 -14.77 12.41
N PHE A 589 15.81 -13.62 11.73
CA PHE A 589 17.08 -13.05 11.28
C PHE A 589 17.70 -12.08 12.30
N GLN A 590 19.03 -12.06 12.40
CA GLN A 590 19.77 -11.10 13.23
C GLN A 590 20.42 -9.98 12.41
N ASN A 591 21.07 -10.32 11.29
CA ASN A 591 21.85 -9.43 10.44
C ASN A 591 21.13 -9.09 9.13
N ILE A 592 20.14 -9.91 8.73
CA ILE A 592 19.43 -9.79 7.45
C ILE A 592 18.11 -9.06 7.66
N GLN A 593 17.95 -7.87 7.07
CA GLN A 593 16.71 -7.10 7.18
C GLN A 593 15.67 -7.55 6.14
N TYR A 594 14.41 -7.67 6.57
CA TYR A 594 13.32 -8.11 5.69
C TYR A 594 12.45 -6.93 5.24
N TYR A 595 12.16 -6.89 3.94
CA TYR A 595 11.29 -5.89 3.31
C TYR A 595 10.23 -6.55 2.43
N LYS A 596 8.99 -6.05 2.51
CA LYS A 596 7.86 -6.57 1.72
C LYS A 596 7.52 -5.64 0.56
N CYS A 597 7.89 -6.00 -0.67
CA CYS A 597 7.57 -5.22 -1.88
C CYS A 597 6.54 -5.96 -2.75
N ALA A 598 5.33 -6.11 -2.22
CA ALA A 598 4.33 -7.03 -2.76
C ALA A 598 3.94 -6.76 -4.22
N THR A 599 3.90 -7.81 -5.05
CA THR A 599 3.42 -7.75 -6.45
C THR A 599 2.23 -8.68 -6.69
N VAL A 600 1.39 -8.33 -7.68
CA VAL A 600 0.26 -9.17 -8.08
C VAL A 600 0.74 -10.53 -8.61
N SER A 601 0.13 -11.62 -8.13
CA SER A 601 0.52 -12.98 -8.52
C SER A 601 0.18 -13.28 -9.99
N LYS A 602 1.09 -13.95 -10.69
CA LYS A 602 1.03 -14.30 -12.13
C LYS A 602 0.97 -13.14 -13.13
N VAL A 603 0.92 -11.88 -12.69
CA VAL A 603 0.88 -10.70 -13.57
C VAL A 603 2.29 -10.08 -13.65
N VAL A 604 2.61 -9.45 -14.79
CA VAL A 604 3.83 -8.66 -14.96
C VAL A 604 3.75 -7.40 -14.08
N PRO A 605 4.75 -7.13 -13.21
CA PRO A 605 4.80 -5.88 -12.46
C PRO A 605 4.69 -4.65 -13.36
N ASP A 606 3.82 -3.73 -12.96
CA ASP A 606 3.57 -2.48 -13.67
C ASP A 606 4.69 -1.46 -13.39
N GLN A 607 4.66 -0.31 -14.08
CA GLN A 607 5.68 0.73 -13.89
C GLN A 607 5.72 1.29 -12.46
N SER A 608 4.59 1.28 -11.72
CA SER A 608 4.61 1.69 -10.30
C SER A 608 5.34 0.67 -9.43
N SER A 609 5.05 -0.63 -9.61
CA SER A 609 5.74 -1.71 -8.89
C SER A 609 7.24 -1.77 -9.20
N ILE A 610 7.65 -1.58 -10.45
CA ILE A 610 9.07 -1.56 -10.84
C ILE A 610 9.82 -0.42 -10.13
N ARG A 611 9.30 0.81 -10.21
CA ARG A 611 9.95 1.97 -9.59
C ARG A 611 10.00 1.87 -8.07
N ARG A 612 8.96 1.31 -7.41
CA ARG A 612 9.00 1.01 -5.96
C ARG A 612 10.09 0.00 -5.62
N PHE A 613 10.21 -1.08 -6.39
CA PHE A 613 11.24 -2.09 -6.18
C PHE A 613 12.65 -1.53 -6.35
N ILE A 614 12.90 -0.76 -7.43
CA ILE A 614 14.19 -0.10 -7.68
C ILE A 614 14.53 0.88 -6.56
N GLN A 615 13.56 1.71 -6.14
CA GLN A 615 13.76 2.66 -5.05
C GLN A 615 14.12 1.95 -3.74
N LEU A 616 13.38 0.89 -3.38
CA LEU A 616 13.64 0.09 -2.18
C LEU A 616 15.04 -0.54 -2.20
N VAL A 617 15.48 -1.08 -3.34
CA VAL A 617 16.86 -1.59 -3.51
C VAL A 617 17.87 -0.47 -3.24
N ASN A 618 17.69 0.69 -3.86
CA ASN A 618 18.61 1.82 -3.70
C ASN A 618 18.64 2.36 -2.26
N ASP A 619 17.49 2.48 -1.59
CA ASP A 619 17.40 2.92 -0.19
C ASP A 619 18.12 1.95 0.77
N ILE A 620 18.01 0.64 0.53
CA ILE A 620 18.71 -0.40 1.32
C ILE A 620 20.23 -0.28 1.10
N LEU A 621 20.70 -0.18 -0.15
CA LEU A 621 22.12 -0.08 -0.46
C LEU A 621 22.75 1.21 0.09
N GLN A 622 22.07 2.35 -0.06
CA GLN A 622 22.52 3.63 0.50
C GLN A 622 22.61 3.58 2.03
N SER A 623 21.60 3.01 2.70
CA SER A 623 21.57 2.88 4.17
C SER A 623 22.67 1.97 4.73
N ASN A 624 23.28 1.11 3.91
CA ASN A 624 24.31 0.13 4.31
C ASN A 624 25.67 0.38 3.63
N SER A 625 25.90 1.55 3.04
CA SER A 625 27.14 1.87 2.30
C SER A 625 28.44 1.81 3.12
N SER A 626 28.33 1.72 4.45
CA SER A 626 29.44 1.63 5.40
C SER A 626 29.64 0.24 6.04
N THR A 627 28.96 -0.80 5.54
CA THR A 627 29.18 -2.18 6.00
C THR A 627 30.46 -2.80 5.43
N ASN A 628 31.14 -3.65 6.20
CA ASN A 628 32.32 -4.38 5.73
C ASN A 628 31.92 -5.50 4.73
N GLY A 629 32.17 -5.27 3.45
CA GLY A 629 31.96 -6.21 2.34
C GLY A 629 30.97 -5.69 1.30
N GLU A 630 30.89 -6.35 0.14
CA GLU A 630 29.93 -6.01 -0.91
C GLU A 630 28.49 -6.35 -0.46
N PRO A 631 27.57 -5.37 -0.34
CA PRO A 631 26.22 -5.62 0.12
C PRO A 631 25.36 -6.29 -0.96
N LEU A 632 24.70 -7.39 -0.60
CA LEU A 632 23.78 -8.14 -1.46
C LEU A 632 22.35 -8.10 -0.92
N ILE A 633 21.39 -8.10 -1.84
CA ILE A 633 19.96 -8.14 -1.53
C ILE A 633 19.32 -9.36 -2.21
N GLY A 634 18.70 -10.23 -1.42
CA GLY A 634 18.00 -11.42 -1.88
C GLY A 634 16.57 -11.10 -2.27
N VAL A 635 16.17 -11.40 -3.51
CA VAL A 635 14.83 -11.10 -4.02
C VAL A 635 14.09 -12.41 -4.27
N HIS A 636 12.89 -12.56 -3.72
CA HIS A 636 12.06 -13.75 -3.98
C HIS A 636 10.58 -13.46 -4.19
N CYS A 637 9.97 -14.26 -5.07
CA CYS A 637 8.54 -14.49 -5.08
C CYS A 637 8.26 -15.85 -4.41
N HIS A 638 7.70 -16.82 -5.13
CA HIS A 638 7.55 -18.19 -4.64
C HIS A 638 8.76 -19.05 -5.04
N TYR A 639 8.92 -19.32 -6.34
CA TYR A 639 10.03 -20.12 -6.88
C TYR A 639 11.27 -19.30 -7.27
N GLY A 640 11.20 -17.97 -7.22
CA GLY A 640 12.35 -17.11 -7.54
C GLY A 640 12.67 -16.92 -9.04
N PHE A 641 11.76 -17.25 -9.96
CA PHE A 641 11.99 -17.16 -11.42
C PHE A 641 11.33 -15.96 -12.09
N ASN A 642 10.01 -16.01 -12.34
CA ASN A 642 9.36 -15.07 -13.28
C ASN A 642 9.34 -13.61 -12.79
N ARG A 643 8.53 -13.30 -11.77
CA ARG A 643 8.44 -11.94 -11.20
C ARG A 643 9.77 -11.48 -10.60
N THR A 644 10.54 -12.41 -10.03
CA THR A 644 11.86 -12.17 -9.43
C THR A 644 12.87 -11.76 -10.50
N GLY A 645 13.08 -12.60 -11.52
CA GLY A 645 13.96 -12.32 -12.63
C GLY A 645 13.53 -11.08 -13.40
N PHE A 646 12.22 -10.86 -13.59
CA PHE A 646 11.71 -9.65 -14.23
C PHE A 646 12.10 -8.37 -13.46
N LEU A 647 11.80 -8.28 -12.15
CA LEU A 647 12.16 -7.10 -11.36
C LEU A 647 13.67 -6.90 -11.22
N ILE A 648 14.43 -7.98 -11.06
CA ILE A 648 15.89 -7.94 -11.10
C ILE A 648 16.35 -7.39 -12.46
N CYS A 649 15.86 -7.92 -13.58
CA CYS A 649 16.23 -7.43 -14.92
C CYS A 649 15.90 -5.95 -15.10
N CYS A 650 14.73 -5.47 -14.63
CA CYS A 650 14.41 -4.05 -14.65
C CYS A 650 15.47 -3.20 -13.90
N TYR A 651 15.93 -3.65 -12.73
CA TYR A 651 17.00 -2.97 -11.98
C TYR A 651 18.34 -2.98 -12.73
N LEU A 652 18.74 -4.14 -13.28
CA LEU A 652 19.98 -4.26 -14.07
C LEU A 652 19.98 -3.31 -15.29
N ILE A 653 18.83 -3.14 -15.93
CA ILE A 653 18.67 -2.29 -17.11
C ILE A 653 18.61 -0.81 -16.72
N GLU A 654 17.75 -0.43 -15.76
CA GLU A 654 17.52 0.98 -15.40
C GLU A 654 18.67 1.60 -14.59
N GLU A 655 19.27 0.86 -13.64
CA GLU A 655 20.28 1.41 -12.72
C GLU A 655 21.72 1.05 -13.10
N LEU A 656 21.97 -0.15 -13.65
CA LEU A 656 23.31 -0.59 -14.03
C LEU A 656 23.61 -0.46 -15.54
N GLY A 657 22.62 -0.04 -16.33
CA GLY A 657 22.76 0.14 -17.78
C GLY A 657 23.08 -1.16 -18.53
N TRP A 658 22.47 -2.28 -18.14
CA TRP A 658 22.54 -3.55 -18.87
C TRP A 658 21.56 -3.54 -20.04
N SER A 659 21.91 -4.19 -21.17
CA SER A 659 20.90 -4.43 -22.22
C SER A 659 19.88 -5.46 -21.76
N VAL A 660 18.71 -5.54 -22.43
CA VAL A 660 17.71 -6.59 -22.13
C VAL A 660 18.32 -7.98 -22.23
N GLN A 661 19.11 -8.21 -23.28
CA GLN A 661 19.80 -9.46 -23.50
C GLN A 661 20.81 -9.74 -22.39
N GLU A 662 21.64 -8.77 -22.00
CA GLU A 662 22.61 -8.92 -20.89
C GLU A 662 21.90 -9.26 -19.56
N ALA A 663 20.81 -8.57 -19.24
CA ALA A 663 20.06 -8.75 -18.00
C ALA A 663 19.36 -10.12 -17.92
N VAL A 664 18.63 -10.50 -18.97
CA VAL A 664 17.92 -11.79 -19.04
C VAL A 664 18.92 -12.95 -19.04
N GLU A 665 20.00 -12.86 -19.81
CA GLU A 665 21.04 -13.89 -19.88
C GLU A 665 21.85 -13.98 -18.58
N GLY A 666 22.22 -12.85 -17.98
CA GLY A 666 22.90 -12.81 -16.69
C GLY A 666 22.08 -13.48 -15.59
N PHE A 667 20.79 -13.16 -15.50
CA PHE A 667 19.87 -13.81 -14.56
C PHE A 667 19.70 -15.31 -14.87
N ARG A 668 19.62 -15.69 -16.16
CA ARG A 668 19.52 -17.09 -16.60
C ARG A 668 20.73 -17.92 -16.15
N ARG A 669 21.95 -17.42 -16.36
CA ARG A 669 23.19 -18.08 -15.91
C ARG A 669 23.24 -18.21 -14.38
N ALA A 670 22.88 -17.14 -13.66
CA ALA A 670 22.91 -17.14 -12.20
C ALA A 670 21.86 -18.07 -11.57
N LYS A 671 20.68 -18.20 -12.19
CA LYS A 671 19.55 -19.00 -11.71
C LYS A 671 18.81 -19.73 -12.82
N GLU A 672 19.42 -20.79 -13.35
CA GLU A 672 18.85 -21.61 -14.41
C GLU A 672 17.43 -22.12 -14.09
N PRO A 673 16.48 -22.11 -15.05
CA PRO A 673 16.58 -21.67 -16.45
C PRO A 673 16.20 -20.20 -16.66
N GLY A 674 16.32 -19.34 -15.65
CA GLY A 674 15.96 -17.93 -15.72
C GLY A 674 14.45 -17.68 -15.67
N ILE A 675 13.98 -16.66 -16.39
CA ILE A 675 12.55 -16.35 -16.52
C ILE A 675 11.89 -17.43 -17.37
N LYS A 676 10.89 -18.14 -16.83
CA LYS A 676 10.25 -19.32 -17.44
C LYS A 676 9.05 -19.01 -18.32
N HIS A 677 8.39 -17.86 -18.12
CA HIS A 677 7.20 -17.48 -18.88
C HIS A 677 7.55 -16.39 -19.91
N PRO A 678 7.38 -16.64 -21.23
CA PRO A 678 7.77 -15.70 -22.28
C PRO A 678 7.23 -14.28 -22.09
N HIS A 679 5.96 -14.12 -21.70
CA HIS A 679 5.34 -12.80 -21.52
C HIS A 679 6.03 -11.88 -20.50
N PHE A 680 6.86 -12.40 -19.59
CA PHE A 680 7.72 -11.56 -18.75
C PHE A 680 8.97 -11.07 -19.51
N ILE A 681 9.57 -11.92 -20.34
CA ILE A 681 10.70 -11.58 -21.23
C ILE A 681 10.22 -10.61 -22.31
N ASP A 682 9.09 -10.89 -22.96
CA ASP A 682 8.47 -10.02 -23.96
C ASP A 682 8.20 -8.63 -23.38
N ALA A 683 7.70 -8.56 -22.13
CA ALA A 683 7.49 -7.30 -21.41
C ALA A 683 8.78 -6.57 -21.00
N LEU A 684 9.96 -7.20 -21.05
CA LEU A 684 11.26 -6.53 -20.94
C LEU A 684 11.71 -6.00 -22.32
N TYR A 685 11.60 -6.80 -23.38
CA TYR A 685 11.97 -6.37 -24.74
C TYR A 685 11.10 -5.22 -25.24
N VAL A 686 9.77 -5.37 -25.15
CA VAL A 686 8.82 -4.27 -25.35
C VAL A 686 9.22 -3.06 -24.51
N ARG A 687 9.77 -3.26 -23.30
CA ARG A 687 10.07 -2.17 -22.37
C ARG A 687 11.40 -1.46 -22.52
N TYR A 688 12.42 -2.09 -23.05
CA TYR A 688 13.76 -1.49 -23.06
C TYR A 688 14.48 -1.59 -24.41
N ASP A 689 13.93 -2.34 -25.37
CA ASP A 689 14.55 -2.60 -26.69
C ASP A 689 13.75 -1.94 -27.84
N THR A 690 13.52 -0.62 -27.73
CA THR A 690 12.92 0.21 -28.80
C THR A 690 13.56 1.57 -28.94
#